data_AF-A0A1W9VTI3-F1
#
_entry.id   AF-A0A1W9VTI3-F1
#
_cell.length_a   1.000
_cell.length_b   1.000
_cell.length_c   1.000
_cell.angle_alpha   90.00
_cell.angle_beta   90.00
_cell.angle_gamma   90.00
#
_symmetry.space_group_name_H-M   'P 1'
#
loop_
_entity.id
_entity.type
_entity.pdbx_description
1 polymer ?
#
loop_
_entity_poly.entity_id
_entity_poly.type
_entity_poly.pdbx_seq_one_letter_code
_entity_poly.pdbx_strand_id
1 'polypeptide(L)'
;MLIDEFQDTSINQYNILLPMIKELISGTGAKDYSGVVIVGDPKQSIYGWRGGERGIMNAMPKILGVEAEDLDTCYRSTKPVIDIINRVFTDDYFQNDSLDNNRPWDYKEVGSAKSDRASLHYWEHNSNDTDSGDEQIEIKNSFEHFVDNIANMISLKQIKRSETAILVRSNAHATAITDELNRRGIPNVIESSDKLFNHKAVKLIIAALKFRLWRDHYSMLVFLRSDLVLLESSKLLKILTLLNNDSNRTSAEIDIELGKIEEVTRLLQLTNGNYSSESDFVQALLMQYNFEDVCSYEIDWKNIYSFVDILLKFEIADIGANSLDLYGFMEYCQKHIDSDSDILQKGLKVKDSITILTVHKSKGLGFKNVFVYWKLSNKKGGRSDGFEYAFTLDKENNRGLDDFIILPNSDARKAVARGSYSEVINSVDDRSIVEAVDVLYVALTRAEERLALFVNYDKKGGWEPLVDSLKGEAAVMGMLINGYKNFFMEHDVEPKNMNGVLTLNYSKGMENIEVLAEQKEILTQFNLTNFTDKSEVVEFEENKTIENMKKIYLEDKHQLYGNVAHFYLAYVKHGTSEELDFAYKMVLQMYGSLLTNDELKLVKNSCLAFIKNNKDIFSPIWDTVFNEKVVFDEGREYRIDRMMISHVNKEIMIIDYKTGQIDDDKQVETYIEIISKNRLVRQKKYTVKGDYASVDVY
;
A
#
# COMPACT_ATOMS: atom_id res chain seq x y z
N MET A 1 -12.37 26.20 30.67
CA MET A 1 -11.91 25.58 29.40
C MET A 1 -10.94 24.48 29.75
N LEU A 2 -11.07 23.30 29.14
CA LEU A 2 -10.18 22.16 29.36
C LEU A 2 -9.53 21.85 28.02
N ILE A 3 -8.20 21.75 28.00
CA ILE A 3 -7.43 21.44 26.80
C ILE A 3 -6.49 20.29 27.15
N ASP A 4 -6.59 19.20 26.40
CA ASP A 4 -5.76 18.00 26.55
C ASP A 4 -4.80 17.90 25.35
N GLU A 5 -3.74 17.10 25.49
CA GLU A 5 -2.70 16.89 24.48
C GLU A 5 -2.09 18.20 23.94
N PHE A 6 -1.95 19.21 24.81
CA PHE A 6 -1.60 20.56 24.41
C PHE A 6 -0.22 20.69 23.74
N GLN A 7 0.70 19.75 23.99
CA GLN A 7 2.01 19.70 23.35
C GLN A 7 1.96 19.58 21.81
N ASP A 8 0.86 19.05 21.24
CA ASP A 8 0.68 18.94 19.79
C ASP A 8 0.02 20.19 19.17
N THR A 9 -0.29 21.20 19.98
CA THR A 9 -0.94 22.42 19.50
C THR A 9 -0.02 23.15 18.52
N SER A 10 -0.52 23.41 17.32
CA SER A 10 0.20 24.22 16.34
C SER A 10 0.17 25.71 16.68
N ILE A 11 1.12 26.47 16.16
CA ILE A 11 1.17 27.94 16.34
C ILE A 11 -0.15 28.60 15.93
N ASN A 12 -0.79 28.13 14.86
CA ASN A 12 -2.09 28.66 14.40
C ASN A 12 -3.23 28.34 15.38
N GLN A 13 -3.33 27.09 15.84
CA GLN A 13 -4.31 26.71 16.85
C GLN A 13 -4.09 27.52 18.13
N TYR A 14 -2.84 27.64 18.58
CA TYR A 14 -2.50 28.47 19.73
C TYR A 14 -2.90 29.94 19.54
N ASN A 15 -2.67 30.52 18.36
CA ASN A 15 -3.08 31.89 18.05
C ASN A 15 -4.60 32.11 18.13
N ILE A 16 -5.39 31.09 17.79
CA ILE A 16 -6.85 31.11 17.89
C ILE A 16 -7.30 30.95 19.35
N LEU A 17 -6.65 30.05 20.10
CA LEU A 17 -7.00 29.75 21.49
C LEU A 17 -6.59 30.89 22.43
N LEU A 18 -5.46 31.57 22.17
CA LEU A 18 -4.85 32.52 23.09
C LEU A 18 -5.78 33.68 23.49
N PRO A 19 -6.53 34.36 22.59
CA PRO A 19 -7.50 35.39 22.99
C PRO A 19 -8.57 34.85 23.93
N MET A 20 -9.06 33.63 23.70
CA MET A 20 -10.07 32.99 24.55
C MET A 20 -9.48 32.64 25.92
N ILE A 21 -8.26 32.08 25.94
CA ILE A 21 -7.52 31.79 27.18
C ILE A 21 -7.32 33.09 27.97
N LYS A 22 -6.85 34.16 27.32
CA LYS A 22 -6.62 35.48 27.94
C LYS A 22 -7.90 36.09 28.51
N GLU A 23 -9.01 36.02 27.78
CA GLU A 23 -10.30 36.49 28.27
C GLU A 23 -10.77 35.71 29.51
N LEU A 24 -10.62 34.37 29.49
CA LEU A 24 -11.03 33.51 30.59
C LEU A 24 -10.21 33.70 31.88
N ILE A 25 -8.97 34.21 31.75
CA ILE A 25 -8.08 34.52 32.88
C ILE A 25 -8.05 36.02 33.24
N SER A 26 -8.57 36.92 32.38
CA SER A 26 -8.55 38.36 32.60
C SER A 26 -9.66 38.79 33.56
N GLY A 27 -9.38 38.65 34.87
CA GLY A 27 -10.15 39.26 35.94
C GLY A 27 -11.23 38.39 36.56
N THR A 28 -11.83 38.89 37.64
CA THR A 28 -13.03 38.33 38.27
C THR A 28 -14.25 38.75 37.46
N GLY A 29 -14.63 37.95 36.46
CA GLY A 29 -15.92 38.11 35.77
C GLY A 29 -17.11 37.84 36.69
N ALA A 30 -18.34 38.09 36.21
CA ALA A 30 -19.60 37.97 36.96
C ALA A 30 -19.95 36.55 37.51
N LYS A 31 -19.05 35.57 37.40
CA LYS A 31 -19.17 34.20 37.92
C LYS A 31 -17.90 33.84 38.68
N ASP A 32 -18.04 33.21 39.85
CA ASP A 32 -16.93 32.78 40.72
C ASP A 32 -16.05 31.65 40.12
N TYR A 33 -16.36 31.16 38.92
CA TYR A 33 -15.71 30.03 38.28
C TYR A 33 -15.48 30.30 36.78
N SER A 34 -14.36 30.97 36.48
CA SER A 34 -13.76 31.02 35.14
C SER A 34 -12.30 30.59 35.23
N GLY A 35 -11.86 29.69 34.36
CA GLY A 35 -10.50 29.17 34.40
C GLY A 35 -10.17 28.29 33.21
N VAL A 36 -8.88 28.09 33.00
CA VAL A 36 -8.31 27.24 31.95
C VAL A 36 -7.48 26.16 32.62
N VAL A 37 -7.69 24.90 32.24
CA VAL A 37 -6.82 23.78 32.61
C VAL A 37 -6.22 23.25 31.31
N ILE A 38 -4.90 23.18 31.29
CA ILE A 38 -4.11 22.68 30.17
C ILE A 38 -3.37 21.45 30.65
N VAL A 39 -3.57 20.33 29.96
CA VAL A 39 -2.92 19.05 30.24
C VAL A 39 -2.13 18.62 29.01
N GLY A 40 -0.97 18.02 29.23
CA GLY A 40 -0.12 17.50 28.18
C GLY A 40 1.16 16.90 28.74
N ASP A 41 1.96 16.33 27.85
CA ASP A 41 3.31 15.86 28.16
C ASP A 41 4.23 16.26 27.00
N PRO A 42 5.16 17.21 27.17
CA PRO A 42 6.07 17.64 26.10
C PRO A 42 6.87 16.48 25.49
N LYS A 43 7.09 15.40 26.25
CA LYS A 43 7.79 14.18 25.80
C LYS A 43 6.96 13.30 24.85
N GLN A 44 5.68 13.63 24.67
CA GLN A 44 4.77 12.95 23.74
C GLN A 44 4.43 13.84 22.53
N SER A 45 5.26 14.85 22.23
CA SER A 45 5.09 15.75 21.09
C SER A 45 5.60 15.10 19.81
N ILE A 46 4.74 14.42 19.07
CA ILE A 46 5.11 13.62 17.89
C ILE A 46 4.40 14.05 16.59
N TYR A 47 3.81 15.24 16.58
CA TYR A 47 3.11 15.80 15.42
C TYR A 47 3.80 17.06 14.88
N GLY A 48 5.13 17.15 14.99
CA GLY A 48 5.91 18.28 14.49
C GLY A 48 5.74 18.50 13.00
N TRP A 49 5.62 17.41 12.23
CA TRP A 49 5.32 17.44 10.79
C TRP A 49 3.93 18.01 10.43
N ARG A 50 2.98 18.07 11.38
CA ARG A 50 1.69 18.79 11.25
C ARG A 50 1.75 20.21 11.81
N GLY A 51 2.91 20.66 12.26
CA GLY A 51 3.14 21.98 12.83
C GLY A 51 2.89 22.07 14.34
N GLY A 52 2.75 20.95 15.05
CA GLY A 52 2.71 20.94 16.53
C GLY A 52 4.02 21.47 17.12
N GLU A 53 3.93 22.33 18.13
CA GLU A 53 5.11 23.01 18.70
C GLU A 53 5.13 22.89 20.23
N ARG A 54 5.92 21.92 20.73
CA ARG A 54 6.10 21.68 22.17
C ARG A 54 6.59 22.89 22.95
N GLY A 55 7.32 23.80 22.29
CA GLY A 55 7.81 25.03 22.89
C GLY A 55 6.67 25.93 23.39
N ILE A 56 5.47 25.84 22.81
CA ILE A 56 4.29 26.57 23.27
C ILE A 56 3.88 26.07 24.65
N MET A 57 3.78 24.75 24.84
CA MET A 57 3.44 24.16 26.14
C MET A 57 4.44 24.54 27.22
N ASN A 58 5.74 24.45 26.92
CA ASN A 58 6.81 24.82 27.85
C ASN A 58 6.76 26.29 28.28
N ALA A 59 6.27 27.18 27.40
CA ALA A 59 6.14 28.60 27.69
C ALA A 59 4.86 28.97 28.47
N MET A 60 3.85 28.08 28.52
CA MET A 60 2.54 28.38 29.11
C MET A 60 2.58 28.83 30.58
N PRO A 61 3.35 28.21 31.49
CA PRO A 61 3.41 28.65 32.89
C PRO A 61 3.86 30.11 33.00
N LYS A 62 4.89 30.50 32.23
CA LYS A 62 5.39 31.88 32.16
C LYS A 62 4.37 32.83 31.53
N ILE A 63 3.70 32.41 30.45
CA ILE A 63 2.72 33.24 29.72
C ILE A 63 1.47 33.50 30.58
N LEU A 64 1.04 32.52 31.36
CA LEU A 64 -0.14 32.64 32.22
C LEU A 64 0.19 33.20 33.62
N GLY A 65 1.46 33.23 34.00
CA GLY A 65 1.88 33.64 35.34
C GLY A 65 1.46 32.65 36.42
N VAL A 66 1.47 31.35 36.11
CA VAL A 66 1.08 30.26 37.01
C VAL A 66 2.23 29.26 37.16
N GLU A 67 2.22 28.49 38.25
CA GLU A 67 3.11 27.34 38.39
C GLU A 67 2.49 26.10 37.73
N ALA A 68 3.31 25.27 37.12
CA ALA A 68 2.87 23.98 36.58
C ALA A 68 2.86 22.92 37.69
N GLU A 69 1.85 22.07 37.69
CA GLU A 69 1.80 20.88 38.55
C GLU A 69 2.26 19.67 37.74
N ASP A 70 3.30 18.98 38.21
CA ASP A 70 3.81 17.75 37.61
C ASP A 70 3.14 16.52 38.25
N LEU A 71 2.77 15.53 37.43
CA LEU A 71 2.28 14.23 37.90
C LEU A 71 3.38 13.18 37.76
N ASP A 72 3.82 12.63 38.89
CA ASP A 72 4.98 11.74 39.00
C ASP A 72 4.62 10.24 39.06
N THR A 73 3.34 9.89 38.99
CA THR A 73 2.86 8.52 39.22
C THR A 73 2.10 7.98 38.01
N CYS A 74 2.59 6.87 37.46
CA CYS A 74 1.93 6.14 36.38
C CYS A 74 0.94 5.10 36.92
N TYR A 75 -0.32 5.24 36.54
CA TYR A 75 -1.39 4.28 36.84
C TYR A 75 -1.62 3.25 35.73
N ARG A 76 -0.93 3.39 34.59
CA ARG A 76 -1.08 2.52 33.41
C ARG A 76 -0.15 1.31 33.46
N SER A 77 1.13 1.53 33.71
CA SER A 77 2.18 0.53 33.51
C SER A 77 2.68 -0.02 34.82
N THR A 78 3.06 -1.30 34.85
CA THR A 78 3.63 -1.96 36.02
C THR A 78 5.02 -1.42 36.35
N LYS A 79 5.44 -1.60 37.60
CA LYS A 79 6.72 -1.09 38.08
C LYS A 79 7.91 -1.48 37.20
N PRO A 80 8.09 -2.75 36.77
CA PRO A 80 9.24 -3.08 35.93
C PRO A 80 9.22 -2.42 34.54
N VAL A 81 8.04 -2.18 33.97
CA VAL A 81 7.91 -1.44 32.70
C VAL A 81 8.32 0.01 32.89
N ILE A 82 7.95 0.64 34.00
CA ILE A 82 8.37 2.00 34.32
C ILE A 82 9.86 2.07 34.67
N ASP A 83 10.40 1.08 35.38
CA ASP A 83 11.81 1.04 35.76
C ASP A 83 12.73 0.98 34.54
N ILE A 84 12.41 0.17 33.50
CA ILE A 84 13.18 0.15 32.26
C ILE A 84 13.06 1.45 31.46
N ILE A 85 11.88 2.08 31.45
CA ILE A 85 11.67 3.38 30.80
C ILE A 85 12.48 4.46 31.51
N ASN A 86 12.41 4.53 32.84
CA ASN A 86 13.23 5.44 33.65
C ASN A 86 14.71 5.22 33.32
N ARG A 87 15.20 3.97 33.39
CA ARG A 87 16.61 3.66 33.10
C ARG A 87 17.08 4.13 31.73
N VAL A 88 16.24 3.98 30.69
CA VAL A 88 16.57 4.39 29.31
C VAL A 88 16.69 5.90 29.20
N PHE A 89 15.77 6.65 29.81
CA PHE A 89 15.68 8.09 29.64
C PHE A 89 16.40 8.90 30.72
N THR A 90 16.87 8.29 31.80
CA THR A 90 17.79 8.90 32.79
C THR A 90 19.25 8.51 32.59
N ASP A 91 19.57 7.72 31.55
CA ASP A 91 20.95 7.33 31.26
C ASP A 91 21.83 8.58 31.07
N ASP A 92 22.86 8.71 31.92
CA ASP A 92 23.75 9.88 31.93
C ASP A 92 24.45 10.10 30.58
N TYR A 93 24.73 9.03 29.82
CA TYR A 93 25.36 9.14 28.51
C TYR A 93 24.38 9.75 27.50
N PHE A 94 23.11 9.35 27.54
CA PHE A 94 22.07 9.98 26.75
C PHE A 94 21.82 11.44 27.17
N GLN A 95 21.68 11.71 28.48
CA GLN A 95 21.36 13.04 28.98
C GLN A 95 22.49 14.06 28.77
N ASN A 96 23.76 13.66 28.90
CA ASN A 96 24.88 14.60 28.81
C ASN A 96 25.46 14.73 27.39
N ASP A 97 25.52 13.66 26.59
CA ASP A 97 26.16 13.69 25.27
C ASP A 97 25.15 13.93 24.12
N SER A 98 23.85 13.61 24.33
CA SER A 98 22.83 13.70 23.29
C SER A 98 21.77 14.78 23.50
N LEU A 99 21.71 15.43 24.66
CA LEU A 99 20.76 16.50 24.93
C LEU A 99 21.53 17.68 25.54
N ASP A 100 21.69 18.74 24.75
CA ASP A 100 22.34 19.98 25.20
C ASP A 100 21.29 21.09 25.32
N ASN A 101 21.73 22.32 25.64
CA ASN A 101 20.82 23.47 25.72
C ASN A 101 20.05 23.74 24.42
N ASN A 102 20.53 23.23 23.27
CA ASN A 102 19.87 23.34 21.98
C ASN A 102 18.81 22.25 21.76
N ARG A 103 18.87 21.14 22.51
CA ARG A 103 17.93 20.02 22.49
C ARG A 103 17.28 19.82 23.87
N PRO A 104 16.51 20.80 24.38
CA PRO A 104 15.94 20.71 25.72
C PRO A 104 14.92 19.57 25.80
N TRP A 105 15.27 18.51 26.52
CA TRP A 105 14.42 17.36 26.78
C TRP A 105 14.65 16.84 28.20
N ASP A 106 13.84 17.32 29.13
CA ASP A 106 13.96 16.95 30.55
C ASP A 106 13.07 15.73 30.87
N TYR A 107 13.68 14.72 31.50
CA TYR A 107 13.00 13.53 31.97
C TYR A 107 13.17 13.39 33.48
N LYS A 108 12.04 13.45 34.19
CA LYS A 108 11.95 13.13 35.61
C LYS A 108 11.47 11.71 35.76
N GLU A 109 12.08 10.97 36.69
CA GLU A 109 11.64 9.61 37.01
C GLU A 109 10.18 9.59 37.46
N VAL A 110 9.46 8.59 36.98
CA VAL A 110 8.04 8.38 37.28
C VAL A 110 7.91 7.10 38.10
N GLY A 111 7.04 7.09 39.11
CA GLY A 111 6.68 5.89 39.87
C GLY A 111 5.58 5.08 39.19
N SER A 112 5.33 3.85 39.66
CA SER A 112 4.17 3.06 39.26
C SER A 112 3.23 2.80 40.43
N ALA A 113 1.93 2.95 40.21
CA ALA A 113 0.89 2.54 41.16
C ALA A 113 0.46 1.07 40.98
N LYS A 114 0.98 0.36 39.97
CA LYS A 114 0.65 -1.04 39.66
C LYS A 114 1.68 -2.02 40.24
N SER A 115 1.27 -3.29 40.36
CA SER A 115 2.10 -4.37 40.92
C SER A 115 3.33 -4.71 40.07
N ASP A 116 4.23 -5.51 40.64
CA ASP A 116 5.52 -5.90 40.02
C ASP A 116 5.42 -6.94 38.90
N ARG A 117 4.22 -7.23 38.35
CA ARG A 117 4.08 -8.24 37.28
C ARG A 117 4.53 -7.65 35.95
N ALA A 118 5.52 -8.25 35.30
CA ALA A 118 5.93 -7.82 33.96
C ALA A 118 6.68 -8.92 33.20
N SER A 119 6.68 -8.79 31.88
CA SER A 119 7.54 -9.58 30.99
C SER A 119 8.20 -8.62 30.00
N LEU A 120 9.52 -8.45 30.13
CA LEU A 120 10.31 -7.52 29.33
C LEU A 120 11.17 -8.32 28.36
N HIS A 121 11.26 -7.85 27.12
CA HIS A 121 12.05 -8.51 26.09
C HIS A 121 12.86 -7.50 25.28
N TYR A 122 14.04 -7.93 24.87
CA TYR A 122 14.84 -7.30 23.82
C TYR A 122 15.20 -8.37 22.79
N TRP A 123 14.94 -8.08 21.52
CA TRP A 123 15.22 -8.96 20.39
C TRP A 123 16.01 -8.17 19.34
N GLU A 124 16.99 -8.80 18.72
CA GLU A 124 17.74 -8.18 17.63
C GLU A 124 17.86 -9.10 16.43
N HIS A 125 17.98 -8.49 15.26
CA HIS A 125 18.24 -9.18 14.01
C HIS A 125 19.22 -8.36 13.17
N ASN A 126 20.38 -8.95 12.88
CA ASN A 126 21.36 -8.38 11.97
C ASN A 126 21.15 -8.96 10.57
N SER A 127 20.76 -8.11 9.63
CA SER A 127 20.50 -8.51 8.24
C SER A 127 21.75 -9.09 7.56
N ASN A 128 22.95 -8.67 7.98
CA ASN A 128 24.25 -9.17 7.51
C ASN A 128 24.57 -10.62 7.90
N ASP A 129 23.84 -11.22 8.86
CA ASP A 129 24.12 -12.59 9.33
C ASP A 129 23.49 -13.66 8.40
N THR A 130 22.79 -13.23 7.33
CA THR A 130 22.20 -14.12 6.32
C THR A 130 23.00 -14.07 5.01
N ASP A 131 23.38 -15.24 4.47
CA ASP A 131 24.20 -15.38 3.24
C ASP A 131 23.49 -14.93 1.93
N SER A 132 22.31 -14.30 2.01
CA SER A 132 21.44 -14.04 0.85
C SER A 132 21.87 -12.86 -0.04
N GLY A 133 22.58 -11.85 0.48
CA GLY A 133 23.10 -10.72 -0.31
C GLY A 133 22.06 -9.84 -1.02
N ASP A 134 20.77 -10.07 -0.80
CA ASP A 134 19.63 -9.35 -1.39
C ASP A 134 18.85 -8.62 -0.28
N GLU A 135 18.90 -7.29 -0.31
CA GLU A 135 18.28 -6.39 0.69
C GLU A 135 16.77 -6.65 0.85
N GLN A 136 16.06 -7.13 -0.18
CA GLN A 136 14.62 -7.46 -0.08
C GLN A 136 14.38 -8.78 0.67
N ILE A 137 15.25 -9.77 0.48
CA ILE A 137 15.18 -11.07 1.17
C ILE A 137 15.50 -10.88 2.65
N GLU A 138 16.50 -10.06 2.96
CA GLU A 138 16.93 -9.76 4.34
C GLU A 138 15.84 -9.03 5.15
N ILE A 139 15.19 -8.02 4.56
CA ILE A 139 14.08 -7.31 5.22
C ILE A 139 12.91 -8.26 5.49
N LYS A 140 12.62 -9.18 4.57
CA LYS A 140 11.58 -10.19 4.75
C LYS A 140 11.90 -11.14 5.90
N ASN A 141 13.15 -11.62 5.99
CA ASN A 141 13.63 -12.48 7.08
C ASN A 141 13.51 -11.80 8.45
N SER A 142 13.71 -10.48 8.53
CA SER A 142 13.52 -9.71 9.76
C SER A 142 12.08 -9.72 10.27
N PHE A 143 11.10 -9.53 9.37
CA PHE A 143 9.68 -9.59 9.74
C PHE A 143 9.27 -11.01 10.15
N GLU A 144 9.76 -12.03 9.43
CA GLU A 144 9.57 -13.44 9.78
C GLU A 144 10.05 -13.72 11.20
N HIS A 145 11.29 -13.35 11.54
CA HIS A 145 11.85 -13.54 12.88
C HIS A 145 11.05 -12.81 13.97
N PHE A 146 10.64 -11.56 13.71
CA PHE A 146 9.81 -10.80 14.64
C PHE A 146 8.45 -11.48 14.89
N VAL A 147 7.77 -11.91 13.83
CA VAL A 147 6.47 -12.59 13.93
C VAL A 147 6.59 -13.96 14.57
N ASP A 148 7.68 -14.71 14.35
CA ASP A 148 7.91 -16.00 14.98
C ASP A 148 7.99 -15.90 16.51
N ASN A 149 8.67 -14.87 17.03
CA ASN A 149 8.73 -14.63 18.48
C ASN A 149 7.33 -14.38 19.07
N ILE A 150 6.50 -13.59 18.39
CA ILE A 150 5.12 -13.32 18.81
C ILE A 150 4.25 -14.57 18.69
N ALA A 151 4.37 -15.32 17.59
CA ALA A 151 3.62 -16.55 17.36
C ALA A 151 3.94 -17.61 18.42
N ASN A 152 5.21 -17.74 18.81
CA ASN A 152 5.64 -18.61 19.90
C ASN A 152 5.01 -18.21 21.25
N MET A 153 4.92 -16.92 21.55
CA MET A 153 4.24 -16.46 22.78
C MET A 153 2.73 -16.73 22.76
N ILE A 154 2.09 -16.63 21.60
CA ILE A 154 0.67 -16.97 21.44
C ILE A 154 0.45 -18.47 21.61
N SER A 155 1.29 -19.31 20.99
CA SER A 155 1.17 -20.77 21.08
C SER A 155 1.38 -21.28 22.51
N LEU A 156 2.33 -20.68 23.24
CA LEU A 156 2.57 -20.94 24.66
C LEU A 156 1.53 -20.30 25.60
N LYS A 157 0.48 -19.65 25.05
CA LYS A 157 -0.58 -18.95 25.81
C LYS A 157 -0.05 -17.90 26.81
N GLN A 158 1.12 -17.33 26.52
CA GLN A 158 1.74 -16.29 27.35
C GLN A 158 1.08 -14.92 27.14
N ILE A 159 0.48 -14.70 25.96
CA ILE A 159 -0.22 -13.48 25.59
C ILE A 159 -1.58 -13.77 24.96
N LYS A 160 -2.51 -12.83 25.09
CA LYS A 160 -3.83 -12.86 24.45
C LYS A 160 -3.86 -11.86 23.30
N ARG A 161 -4.28 -12.31 22.10
CA ARG A 161 -4.25 -11.50 20.87
C ARG A 161 -5.01 -10.18 21.02
N SER A 162 -6.22 -10.22 21.58
CA SER A 162 -7.06 -9.03 21.81
C SER A 162 -6.45 -7.96 22.73
N GLU A 163 -5.43 -8.31 23.52
CA GLU A 163 -4.76 -7.40 24.47
C GLU A 163 -3.35 -7.01 23.97
N THR A 164 -3.03 -7.38 22.73
CA THR A 164 -1.70 -7.22 22.13
C THR A 164 -1.72 -6.17 21.02
N ALA A 165 -0.76 -5.24 21.09
CA ALA A 165 -0.46 -4.31 20.02
C ALA A 165 0.95 -4.50 19.46
N ILE A 166 1.08 -4.36 18.13
CA ILE A 166 2.36 -4.24 17.43
C ILE A 166 2.51 -2.78 16.99
N LEU A 167 3.60 -2.14 17.39
CA LEU A 167 3.91 -0.75 17.05
C LEU A 167 5.04 -0.70 16.02
N VAL A 168 4.79 0.05 14.94
CA VAL A 168 5.76 0.26 13.86
C VAL A 168 5.94 1.74 13.55
N ARG A 169 7.03 2.11 12.86
CA ARG A 169 7.26 3.49 12.41
C ARG A 169 6.49 3.86 11.13
N SER A 170 6.25 2.92 10.22
CA SER A 170 5.65 3.19 8.91
C SER A 170 4.52 2.21 8.59
N ASN A 171 3.56 2.65 7.77
CA ASN A 171 2.49 1.78 7.26
C ASN A 171 3.04 0.64 6.40
N ALA A 172 4.15 0.84 5.69
CA ALA A 172 4.80 -0.21 4.92
C ALA A 172 5.25 -1.38 5.82
N HIS A 173 5.81 -1.09 7.00
CA HIS A 173 6.14 -2.13 7.99
C HIS A 173 4.88 -2.79 8.57
N ALA A 174 3.80 -2.03 8.80
CA ALA A 174 2.53 -2.58 9.26
C ALA A 174 1.98 -3.62 8.27
N THR A 175 1.92 -3.27 6.99
CA THR A 175 1.48 -4.17 5.91
C THR A 175 2.35 -5.42 5.84
N ALA A 176 3.68 -5.27 5.85
CA ALA A 176 4.59 -6.42 5.78
C ALA A 176 4.42 -7.40 6.97
N ILE A 177 4.25 -6.88 8.19
CA ILE A 177 4.00 -7.72 9.38
C ILE A 177 2.62 -8.37 9.31
N THR A 178 1.59 -7.67 8.81
CA THR A 178 0.26 -8.25 8.58
C THR A 178 0.31 -9.41 7.60
N ASP A 179 1.03 -9.28 6.49
CA ASP A 179 1.21 -10.37 5.53
C ASP A 179 1.81 -11.61 6.22
N GLU A 180 2.79 -11.40 7.10
CA GLU A 180 3.48 -12.48 7.82
C GLU A 180 2.61 -13.14 8.90
N LEU A 181 1.79 -12.36 9.60
CA LEU A 181 0.78 -12.86 10.53
C LEU A 181 -0.32 -13.64 9.79
N ASN A 182 -0.77 -13.15 8.65
CA ASN A 182 -1.78 -13.80 7.81
C ASN A 182 -1.26 -15.14 7.27
N ARG A 183 0.01 -15.22 6.85
CA ARG A 183 0.67 -16.48 6.45
C ARG A 183 0.64 -17.55 7.55
N ARG A 184 0.72 -17.14 8.82
CA ARG A 184 0.60 -18.03 10.00
C ARG A 184 -0.84 -18.23 10.49
N GLY A 185 -1.84 -17.66 9.81
CA GLY A 185 -3.23 -17.72 10.22
C GLY A 185 -3.52 -16.98 11.54
N ILE A 186 -2.72 -15.97 11.89
CA ILE A 186 -2.88 -15.19 13.13
C ILE A 186 -3.79 -13.98 12.84
N PRO A 187 -5.00 -13.92 13.42
CA PRO A 187 -5.91 -12.80 13.22
C PRO A 187 -5.28 -11.49 13.67
N ASN A 188 -5.29 -10.50 12.79
CA ASN A 188 -4.71 -9.19 13.03
C ASN A 188 -5.55 -8.10 12.37
N VAL A 189 -5.41 -6.87 12.86
CA VAL A 189 -6.11 -5.70 12.36
C VAL A 189 -5.13 -4.56 12.27
N ILE A 190 -4.94 -4.04 11.07
CA ILE A 190 -4.28 -2.75 10.88
C ILE A 190 -5.35 -1.67 11.08
N GLU A 191 -5.13 -0.73 12.00
CA GLU A 191 -5.87 0.53 11.90
C GLU A 191 -5.31 1.33 10.73
N SER A 192 -5.95 1.21 9.57
CA SER A 192 -5.52 1.86 8.34
C SER A 192 -5.55 3.38 8.50
N SER A 193 -4.50 4.07 8.04
CA SER A 193 -4.51 5.53 7.83
C SER A 193 -4.93 5.88 6.41
N ASP A 194 -5.18 4.87 5.57
CA ASP A 194 -5.60 5.14 4.21
C ASP A 194 -7.03 5.62 4.22
N LYS A 195 -7.24 6.70 3.48
CA LYS A 195 -8.57 7.24 3.23
C LYS A 195 -9.43 6.15 2.60
N LEU A 196 -10.68 6.10 3.00
CA LEU A 196 -11.73 5.25 2.48
C LEU A 196 -11.84 5.38 0.97
N PHE A 197 -11.68 6.61 0.45
CA PHE A 197 -11.67 6.91 -0.98
C PHE A 197 -10.52 6.26 -1.77
N ASN A 198 -9.44 5.85 -1.09
CA ASN A 198 -8.33 5.12 -1.69
C ASN A 198 -8.55 3.61 -1.69
N HIS A 199 -9.58 3.11 -1.00
CA HIS A 199 -9.90 1.68 -0.98
C HIS A 199 -10.19 1.19 -2.40
N LYS A 200 -9.63 0.03 -2.79
CA LYS A 200 -9.70 -0.49 -4.16
C LYS A 200 -11.12 -0.48 -4.73
N ALA A 201 -12.12 -0.88 -3.95
CA ALA A 201 -13.52 -0.92 -4.37
C ALA A 201 -14.16 0.49 -4.41
N VAL A 202 -13.95 1.29 -3.36
CA VAL A 202 -14.54 2.63 -3.24
C VAL A 202 -14.02 3.55 -4.32
N LYS A 203 -12.74 3.42 -4.70
CA LYS A 203 -12.14 4.18 -5.80
C LYS A 203 -12.87 3.96 -7.13
N LEU A 204 -13.39 2.75 -7.37
CA LEU A 204 -14.15 2.43 -8.57
C LEU A 204 -15.56 3.06 -8.52
N ILE A 205 -16.20 3.03 -7.36
CA ILE A 205 -17.48 3.71 -7.13
C ILE A 205 -17.34 5.23 -7.40
N ILE A 206 -16.28 5.86 -6.86
CA ILE A 206 -15.98 7.27 -7.10
C ILE A 206 -15.72 7.54 -8.58
N ALA A 207 -14.98 6.67 -9.27
CA ALA A 207 -14.71 6.83 -10.70
C ALA A 207 -16.01 6.82 -11.53
N ALA A 208 -16.95 5.94 -11.21
CA ALA A 208 -18.27 5.90 -11.84
C ALA A 208 -19.10 7.15 -11.53
N LEU A 209 -19.11 7.63 -10.27
CA LEU A 209 -19.78 8.87 -9.86
C LEU A 209 -19.23 10.10 -10.60
N LYS A 210 -17.90 10.22 -10.70
CA LYS A 210 -17.24 11.30 -11.46
C LYS A 210 -17.64 11.31 -12.92
N PHE A 211 -17.70 10.14 -13.55
CA PHE A 211 -18.12 10.04 -14.94
C PHE A 211 -19.59 10.41 -15.11
N ARG A 212 -20.47 9.96 -14.21
CA ARG A 212 -21.90 10.32 -14.22
C ARG A 212 -22.12 11.83 -14.11
N LEU A 213 -21.44 12.48 -13.17
CA LEU A 213 -21.72 13.88 -12.81
C LEU A 213 -20.98 14.89 -13.69
N TRP A 214 -19.75 14.59 -14.11
CA TRP A 214 -18.92 15.53 -14.84
C TRP A 214 -18.54 15.07 -16.25
N ARG A 215 -18.96 13.87 -16.64
CA ARG A 215 -18.48 13.23 -17.88
C ARG A 215 -16.97 13.20 -17.95
N ASP A 216 -16.34 12.97 -16.80
CA ASP A 216 -14.89 12.81 -16.70
C ASP A 216 -14.47 11.49 -17.36
N HIS A 217 -14.09 11.57 -18.64
CA HIS A 217 -13.65 10.41 -19.42
C HIS A 217 -12.36 9.77 -18.86
N TYR A 218 -11.55 10.49 -18.07
CA TYR A 218 -10.42 9.87 -17.37
C TYR A 218 -10.91 8.92 -16.28
N SER A 219 -11.88 9.36 -15.47
CA SER A 219 -12.50 8.50 -14.45
C SER A 219 -13.26 7.32 -15.07
N MET A 220 -13.90 7.52 -16.24
CA MET A 220 -14.45 6.43 -17.04
C MET A 220 -13.39 5.37 -17.37
N LEU A 221 -12.21 5.80 -17.86
CA LEU A 221 -11.11 4.88 -18.19
C LEU A 221 -10.56 4.15 -16.96
N VAL A 222 -10.47 4.82 -15.80
CA VAL A 222 -10.10 4.19 -14.52
C VAL A 222 -11.07 3.05 -14.17
N PHE A 223 -12.38 3.28 -14.33
CA PHE A 223 -13.40 2.27 -14.07
C PHE A 223 -13.31 1.11 -15.08
N LEU A 224 -13.26 1.40 -16.38
CA LEU A 224 -13.24 0.39 -17.44
C LEU A 224 -11.98 -0.48 -17.44
N ARG A 225 -10.84 0.06 -17.00
CA ARG A 225 -9.57 -0.69 -16.90
C ARG A 225 -9.37 -1.43 -15.59
N SER A 226 -10.32 -1.29 -14.65
CA SER A 226 -10.26 -1.98 -13.37
C SER A 226 -10.49 -3.49 -13.50
N ASP A 227 -10.21 -4.22 -12.42
CA ASP A 227 -10.46 -5.66 -12.34
C ASP A 227 -11.94 -6.04 -12.47
N LEU A 228 -12.88 -5.07 -12.39
CA LEU A 228 -14.31 -5.29 -12.61
C LEU A 228 -14.68 -5.42 -14.10
N VAL A 229 -13.94 -4.75 -14.99
CA VAL A 229 -14.32 -4.63 -16.41
C VAL A 229 -13.22 -5.14 -17.35
N LEU A 230 -11.95 -5.02 -16.96
CA LEU A 230 -10.80 -5.54 -17.69
C LEU A 230 -10.76 -5.13 -19.17
N LEU A 231 -11.09 -3.88 -19.49
CA LEU A 231 -11.16 -3.38 -20.87
C LEU A 231 -9.86 -3.68 -21.63
N GLU A 232 -9.98 -4.34 -22.78
CA GLU A 232 -8.86 -4.71 -23.63
C GLU A 232 -8.06 -3.50 -24.14
N SER A 233 -6.76 -3.66 -24.31
CA SER A 233 -5.86 -2.62 -24.85
C SER A 233 -6.26 -2.14 -26.25
N SER A 234 -6.83 -3.02 -27.08
CA SER A 234 -7.31 -2.71 -28.43
C SER A 234 -8.47 -1.70 -28.39
N LYS A 235 -9.41 -1.88 -27.45
CA LYS A 235 -10.57 -1.02 -27.22
C LYS A 235 -10.14 0.27 -26.51
N LEU A 236 -9.21 0.19 -25.54
CA LEU A 236 -8.63 1.36 -24.90
C LEU A 236 -7.99 2.32 -25.91
N LEU A 237 -7.18 1.79 -26.84
CA LEU A 237 -6.55 2.61 -27.88
C LEU A 237 -7.59 3.32 -28.75
N LYS A 238 -8.70 2.65 -29.08
CA LYS A 238 -9.83 3.25 -29.82
C LYS A 238 -10.47 4.40 -29.02
N ILE A 239 -10.72 4.19 -27.73
CA ILE A 239 -11.26 5.25 -26.83
C ILE A 239 -10.30 6.44 -26.80
N LEU A 240 -9.01 6.22 -26.55
CA LEU A 240 -8.01 7.28 -26.47
C LEU A 240 -7.87 8.04 -27.80
N THR A 241 -7.92 7.32 -28.94
CA THR A 241 -7.88 7.95 -30.27
C THR A 241 -9.11 8.84 -30.49
N LEU A 242 -10.29 8.41 -30.04
CA LEU A 242 -11.51 9.21 -30.12
C LEU A 242 -11.43 10.46 -29.23
N LEU A 243 -10.89 10.33 -28.01
CA LEU A 243 -10.71 11.42 -27.06
C LEU A 243 -9.57 12.40 -27.42
N ASN A 244 -8.61 11.99 -28.25
CA ASN A 244 -7.47 12.83 -28.62
C ASN A 244 -7.71 13.68 -29.89
N ASN A 245 -8.71 13.33 -30.71
CA ASN A 245 -9.03 14.05 -31.96
C ASN A 245 -9.86 15.34 -31.71
N ASP A 246 -9.70 15.98 -30.55
CA ASP A 246 -10.85 16.53 -29.82
C ASP A 246 -10.73 18.04 -29.51
N SER A 247 -10.58 18.87 -30.56
CA SER A 247 -10.58 20.33 -30.35
C SER A 247 -11.97 20.98 -30.39
N ASN A 248 -12.99 20.31 -30.97
CA ASN A 248 -14.26 20.95 -31.35
C ASN A 248 -15.54 20.12 -31.10
N ARG A 249 -15.49 18.98 -30.40
CA ARG A 249 -16.70 18.15 -30.16
C ARG A 249 -17.27 18.38 -28.77
N THR A 250 -18.58 18.23 -28.64
CA THR A 250 -19.29 18.25 -27.35
C THR A 250 -19.21 16.88 -26.67
N SER A 251 -19.33 16.84 -25.34
CA SER A 251 -19.33 15.57 -24.57
C SER A 251 -20.40 14.58 -25.05
N ALA A 252 -21.56 15.08 -25.50
CA ALA A 252 -22.62 14.24 -26.05
C ALA A 252 -22.23 13.57 -27.37
N GLU A 253 -21.52 14.28 -28.26
CA GLU A 253 -21.02 13.72 -29.52
C GLU A 253 -19.92 12.68 -29.30
N ILE A 254 -19.10 12.90 -28.27
CA ILE A 254 -18.07 11.94 -27.83
C ILE A 254 -18.74 10.68 -27.28
N ASP A 255 -19.73 10.82 -26.39
CA ASP A 255 -20.43 9.69 -25.78
C ASP A 255 -21.17 8.82 -26.81
N ILE A 256 -21.73 9.41 -27.88
CA ILE A 256 -22.36 8.66 -28.98
C ILE A 256 -21.32 7.78 -29.70
N GLU A 257 -20.14 8.30 -29.99
CA GLU A 257 -19.08 7.55 -30.66
C GLU A 257 -18.46 6.49 -29.75
N LEU A 258 -18.24 6.83 -28.48
CA LEU A 258 -17.76 5.89 -27.47
C LEU A 258 -18.77 4.78 -27.18
N GLY A 259 -20.07 5.08 -27.25
CA GLY A 259 -21.17 4.13 -27.08
C GLY A 259 -21.27 3.04 -28.17
N LYS A 260 -20.33 3.02 -29.13
CA LYS A 260 -20.11 1.89 -30.05
C LYS A 260 -19.27 0.77 -29.43
N ILE A 261 -18.63 1.03 -28.29
CA ILE A 261 -17.81 0.08 -27.54
C ILE A 261 -18.68 -0.47 -26.41
N GLU A 262 -18.94 -1.78 -26.43
CA GLU A 262 -19.91 -2.44 -25.54
C GLU A 262 -19.73 -2.09 -24.06
N GLU A 263 -18.50 -2.12 -23.56
CA GLU A 263 -18.19 -1.81 -22.16
C GLU A 263 -18.52 -0.36 -21.81
N VAL A 264 -18.28 0.57 -22.74
CA VAL A 264 -18.64 1.99 -22.57
C VAL A 264 -20.15 2.17 -22.68
N THR A 265 -20.81 1.46 -23.60
CA THR A 265 -22.27 1.47 -23.74
C THR A 265 -22.96 1.07 -22.43
N ARG A 266 -22.50 0.00 -21.79
CA ARG A 266 -23.05 -0.48 -20.50
C ARG A 266 -22.89 0.56 -19.39
N LEU A 267 -21.71 1.20 -19.30
CA LEU A 267 -21.47 2.25 -18.32
C LEU A 267 -22.27 3.53 -18.63
N LEU A 268 -22.41 3.91 -19.90
CA LEU A 268 -23.25 5.04 -20.33
C LEU A 268 -24.72 4.80 -20.01
N GLN A 269 -25.23 3.59 -20.22
CA GLN A 269 -26.60 3.22 -19.85
C GLN A 269 -26.83 3.37 -18.35
N LEU A 270 -25.92 2.83 -17.52
CA LEU A 270 -26.01 2.95 -16.07
C LEU A 270 -25.91 4.42 -15.64
N THR A 271 -24.93 5.18 -16.14
CA THR A 271 -24.72 6.59 -15.75
C THR A 271 -25.76 7.56 -16.30
N ASN A 272 -26.50 7.20 -17.36
CA ASN A 272 -27.64 7.98 -17.86
C ASN A 272 -28.97 7.57 -17.23
N GLY A 273 -28.97 6.56 -16.35
CA GLY A 273 -30.16 6.14 -15.62
C GLY A 273 -30.74 7.25 -14.74
N ASN A 274 -32.07 7.23 -14.59
CA ASN A 274 -32.80 8.09 -13.66
C ASN A 274 -32.87 7.38 -12.30
N TYR A 275 -32.10 7.88 -11.34
CA TYR A 275 -32.08 7.41 -9.96
C TYR A 275 -32.63 8.49 -9.03
N SER A 276 -33.22 8.09 -7.91
CA SER A 276 -33.80 9.04 -6.94
C SER A 276 -32.71 9.73 -6.11
N SER A 277 -31.55 9.09 -5.97
CA SER A 277 -30.39 9.54 -5.19
C SER A 277 -29.09 9.04 -5.84
N GLU A 278 -27.94 9.53 -5.40
CA GLU A 278 -26.65 8.99 -5.84
C GLU A 278 -26.33 7.67 -5.14
N SER A 279 -26.85 7.46 -3.92
CA SER A 279 -26.88 6.16 -3.24
C SER A 279 -27.61 5.08 -4.05
N ASP A 280 -28.75 5.41 -4.66
CA ASP A 280 -29.51 4.51 -5.55
C ASP A 280 -28.67 4.14 -6.79
N PHE A 281 -27.95 5.11 -7.37
CA PHE A 281 -27.02 4.85 -8.47
C PHE A 281 -25.88 3.92 -8.03
N VAL A 282 -25.29 4.14 -6.85
CA VAL A 282 -24.24 3.26 -6.31
C VAL A 282 -24.77 1.84 -6.08
N GLN A 283 -26.00 1.69 -5.59
CA GLN A 283 -26.63 0.38 -5.44
C GLN A 283 -26.81 -0.31 -6.81
N ALA A 284 -27.31 0.41 -7.82
CA ALA A 284 -27.44 -0.12 -9.17
C ALA A 284 -26.08 -0.50 -9.79
N LEU A 285 -25.04 0.30 -9.53
CA LEU A 285 -23.65 0.01 -9.93
C LEU A 285 -23.15 -1.31 -9.31
N LEU A 286 -23.36 -1.50 -8.01
CA LEU A 286 -22.97 -2.71 -7.27
C LEU A 286 -23.74 -3.96 -7.74
N MET A 287 -24.98 -3.80 -8.21
CA MET A 287 -25.80 -4.90 -8.75
C MET A 287 -25.44 -5.25 -10.20
N GLN A 288 -25.16 -4.23 -11.03
CA GLN A 288 -24.89 -4.43 -12.45
C GLN A 288 -23.47 -4.94 -12.73
N TYR A 289 -22.52 -4.61 -11.85
CA TYR A 289 -21.14 -5.05 -11.95
C TYR A 289 -20.82 -6.01 -10.80
N ASN A 290 -20.13 -7.12 -11.09
CA ASN A 290 -19.90 -8.16 -10.09
C ASN A 290 -18.79 -7.78 -9.09
N PHE A 291 -19.10 -6.87 -8.17
CA PHE A 291 -18.16 -6.47 -7.13
C PHE A 291 -17.76 -7.64 -6.22
N GLU A 292 -18.56 -8.70 -6.10
CA GLU A 292 -18.24 -9.89 -5.29
C GLU A 292 -16.98 -10.62 -5.75
N ASP A 293 -16.72 -10.68 -7.06
CA ASP A 293 -15.53 -11.34 -7.61
C ASP A 293 -14.23 -10.58 -7.31
N VAL A 294 -14.29 -9.25 -7.22
CA VAL A 294 -13.14 -8.36 -6.95
C VAL A 294 -12.99 -8.05 -5.45
N CYS A 295 -14.10 -8.10 -4.72
CA CYS A 295 -14.24 -7.78 -3.31
C CYS A 295 -14.58 -9.03 -2.49
N SER A 296 -13.69 -10.03 -2.54
CA SER A 296 -13.92 -11.35 -1.95
C SER A 296 -13.81 -11.37 -0.41
N TYR A 297 -13.36 -10.28 0.22
CA TYR A 297 -13.15 -10.22 1.66
C TYR A 297 -14.20 -9.34 2.36
N GLU A 298 -14.63 -9.73 3.57
CA GLU A 298 -15.59 -8.95 4.37
C GLU A 298 -15.14 -7.50 4.63
N ILE A 299 -13.82 -7.25 4.67
CA ILE A 299 -13.27 -5.91 4.82
C ILE A 299 -13.60 -5.01 3.63
N ASP A 300 -13.68 -5.57 2.42
CA ASP A 300 -13.98 -4.80 1.22
C ASP A 300 -15.42 -4.28 1.27
N TRP A 301 -16.36 -5.17 1.60
CA TRP A 301 -17.77 -4.83 1.80
C TRP A 301 -17.98 -3.86 2.95
N LYS A 302 -17.27 -4.03 4.06
CA LYS A 302 -17.33 -3.08 5.19
C LYS A 302 -16.96 -1.66 4.77
N ASN A 303 -15.94 -1.52 3.94
CA ASN A 303 -15.52 -0.22 3.40
C ASN A 303 -16.52 0.32 2.37
N ILE A 304 -17.10 -0.52 1.52
CA ILE A 304 -18.19 -0.12 0.60
C ILE A 304 -19.39 0.41 1.41
N TYR A 305 -19.85 -0.33 2.42
CA TYR A 305 -20.95 0.10 3.29
C TYR A 305 -20.63 1.39 4.05
N SER A 306 -19.39 1.53 4.54
CA SER A 306 -18.95 2.77 5.18
C SER A 306 -19.01 3.95 4.21
N PHE A 307 -18.71 3.74 2.93
CA PHE A 307 -18.81 4.79 1.92
C PHE A 307 -20.26 5.15 1.62
N VAL A 308 -21.14 4.15 1.46
CA VAL A 308 -22.57 4.36 1.24
C VAL A 308 -23.22 5.06 2.44
N ASP A 309 -22.85 4.71 3.67
CA ASP A 309 -23.34 5.39 4.88
C ASP A 309 -22.97 6.89 4.90
N ILE A 310 -21.74 7.24 4.47
CA ILE A 310 -21.33 8.65 4.33
C ILE A 310 -22.14 9.35 3.24
N LEU A 311 -22.39 8.67 2.11
CA LEU A 311 -23.19 9.21 1.01
C LEU A 311 -24.65 9.44 1.43
N LEU A 312 -25.27 8.50 2.14
CA LEU A 312 -26.61 8.66 2.69
C LEU A 312 -26.68 9.81 3.70
N LYS A 313 -25.68 9.95 4.58
CA LYS A 313 -25.62 11.07 5.52
C LYS A 313 -25.53 12.41 4.81
N PHE A 314 -24.76 12.50 3.72
CA PHE A 314 -24.71 13.69 2.87
C PHE A 314 -26.07 14.00 2.25
N GLU A 315 -26.73 13.01 1.65
CA GLU A 315 -28.05 13.17 1.04
C GLU A 315 -29.12 13.60 2.05
N ILE A 316 -29.03 13.11 3.30
CA ILE A 316 -29.94 13.49 4.40
C ILE A 316 -29.59 14.87 4.99
N ALA A 317 -28.31 15.25 4.99
CA ALA A 317 -27.85 16.49 5.60
C ALA A 317 -28.26 17.75 4.82
N ASP A 318 -28.77 17.63 3.58
CA ASP A 318 -29.11 18.79 2.76
C ASP A 318 -30.63 19.04 2.60
N ILE A 319 -31.11 20.01 3.38
CA ILE A 319 -32.26 20.88 3.08
C ILE A 319 -31.77 22.35 2.94
N GLY A 320 -30.47 22.62 2.94
CA GLY A 320 -29.96 23.91 3.43
C GLY A 320 -29.04 24.74 2.55
N ALA A 321 -27.99 24.19 1.93
CA ALA A 321 -26.92 25.06 1.45
C ALA A 321 -25.92 24.48 0.43
N ASN A 322 -25.83 23.17 0.21
CA ASN A 322 -24.85 22.62 -0.73
C ASN A 322 -25.56 22.19 -2.03
N SER A 323 -24.81 22.16 -3.13
CA SER A 323 -25.26 21.44 -4.31
C SER A 323 -25.28 19.95 -3.98
N LEU A 324 -26.35 19.23 -4.32
CA LEU A 324 -26.45 17.75 -4.25
C LEU A 324 -25.55 17.08 -5.30
N ASP A 325 -24.37 17.61 -5.54
CA ASP A 325 -23.37 17.12 -6.49
C ASP A 325 -22.15 16.57 -5.77
N LEU A 326 -21.24 15.93 -6.52
CA LEU A 326 -20.01 15.37 -5.95
C LEU A 326 -19.09 16.44 -5.36
N TYR A 327 -19.20 17.71 -5.79
CA TYR A 327 -18.48 18.81 -5.16
C TYR A 327 -19.02 19.06 -3.75
N GLY A 328 -20.35 19.18 -3.60
CA GLY A 328 -21.02 19.27 -2.32
C GLY A 328 -20.78 18.03 -1.44
N PHE A 329 -20.71 16.83 -2.02
CA PHE A 329 -20.35 15.61 -1.28
C PHE A 329 -18.90 15.65 -0.78
N MET A 330 -17.96 16.06 -1.64
CA MET A 330 -16.55 16.17 -1.27
C MET A 330 -16.33 17.28 -0.23
N GLU A 331 -17.04 18.40 -0.36
CA GLU A 331 -17.03 19.51 0.60
C GLU A 331 -17.70 19.10 1.91
N TYR A 332 -18.81 18.36 1.86
CA TYR A 332 -19.44 17.74 3.02
C TYR A 332 -18.48 16.79 3.72
N CYS A 333 -17.80 15.93 2.97
CA CYS A 333 -16.76 15.04 3.52
C CYS A 333 -15.64 15.85 4.19
N GLN A 334 -15.26 16.98 3.60
CA GLN A 334 -14.20 17.84 4.10
C GLN A 334 -14.60 18.68 5.32
N LYS A 335 -15.90 19.00 5.49
CA LYS A 335 -16.43 19.88 6.54
C LYS A 335 -17.10 19.16 7.72
N HIS A 336 -17.69 17.99 7.50
CA HIS A 336 -18.55 17.33 8.48
C HIS A 336 -18.00 16.00 9.00
N ILE A 337 -16.79 15.62 8.60
CA ILE A 337 -16.15 14.38 9.03
C ILE A 337 -14.88 14.67 9.85
N ASP A 338 -14.95 15.66 10.73
CA ASP A 338 -13.86 16.09 11.61
C ASP A 338 -13.56 15.12 12.77
N SER A 339 -13.98 13.86 12.69
CA SER A 339 -13.28 12.77 13.37
C SER A 339 -12.66 11.89 12.29
N ASP A 340 -11.35 12.09 12.05
CA ASP A 340 -10.53 11.39 11.04
C ASP A 340 -10.85 9.87 10.96
N SER A 341 -11.36 9.22 12.01
CA SER A 341 -11.79 7.82 12.02
C SER A 341 -12.86 7.39 11.03
N ASP A 342 -13.71 8.29 10.50
CA ASP A 342 -14.86 7.91 9.65
C ASP A 342 -14.58 7.92 8.15
N ILE A 343 -13.63 8.74 7.67
CA ILE A 343 -13.08 8.65 6.31
C ILE A 343 -11.90 7.68 6.24
N LEU A 344 -11.54 7.00 7.32
CA LEU A 344 -10.51 5.96 7.25
C LEU A 344 -11.12 4.62 6.82
N GLN A 345 -10.32 3.84 6.10
CA GLN A 345 -10.69 2.46 5.82
C GLN A 345 -10.95 1.71 7.14
N LYS A 346 -12.12 1.09 7.25
CA LYS A 346 -12.55 0.36 8.43
C LYS A 346 -11.91 -1.02 8.42
N GLY A 347 -11.08 -1.32 9.42
CA GLY A 347 -10.63 -2.68 9.70
C GLY A 347 -11.76 -3.58 10.23
N LEU A 348 -11.65 -4.90 10.07
CA LEU A 348 -12.53 -5.84 10.77
C LEU A 348 -12.12 -5.87 12.24
N LYS A 349 -12.98 -5.45 13.19
CA LYS A 349 -12.72 -5.70 14.62
C LYS A 349 -13.00 -7.18 14.89
N VAL A 350 -12.01 -8.03 14.66
CA VAL A 350 -12.09 -9.43 15.03
C VAL A 350 -11.99 -9.52 16.55
N LYS A 351 -12.91 -10.24 17.19
CA LYS A 351 -13.05 -10.30 18.66
C LYS A 351 -11.82 -10.89 19.37
N ASP A 352 -10.84 -11.40 18.63
CA ASP A 352 -9.58 -11.95 19.13
C ASP A 352 -8.40 -11.78 18.14
N SER A 353 -8.06 -10.53 17.84
CA SER A 353 -6.96 -10.17 16.92
C SER A 353 -5.91 -9.27 17.55
N ILE A 354 -4.68 -9.39 17.04
CA ILE A 354 -3.59 -8.44 17.32
C ILE A 354 -3.88 -7.11 16.63
N THR A 355 -3.70 -6.00 17.34
CA THR A 355 -3.84 -4.66 16.75
C THR A 355 -2.48 -4.17 16.25
N ILE A 356 -2.40 -3.68 15.02
CA ILE A 356 -1.15 -3.17 14.43
C ILE A 356 -1.34 -1.68 14.16
N LEU A 357 -0.47 -0.87 14.76
CA LEU A 357 -0.55 0.58 14.74
C LEU A 357 0.81 1.19 14.40
N THR A 358 0.80 2.35 13.75
CA THR A 358 1.97 3.23 13.80
C THR A 358 2.10 3.85 15.18
N VAL A 359 3.32 4.16 15.64
CA VAL A 359 3.55 4.83 16.94
C VAL A 359 2.68 6.10 17.11
N HIS A 360 2.51 6.90 16.06
CA HIS A 360 1.65 8.09 16.12
C HIS A 360 0.21 7.79 16.52
N LYS A 361 -0.35 6.69 16.00
CA LYS A 361 -1.73 6.28 16.28
C LYS A 361 -1.91 5.62 17.64
N SER A 362 -0.83 5.13 18.26
CA SER A 362 -0.92 4.53 19.58
C SER A 362 -0.93 5.58 20.71
N LYS A 363 -0.63 6.84 20.40
CA LYS A 363 -0.71 7.95 21.37
C LYS A 363 -2.11 8.01 21.99
N GLY A 364 -2.17 8.28 23.29
CA GLY A 364 -3.39 8.19 24.11
C GLY A 364 -3.87 6.76 24.44
N LEU A 365 -3.49 5.73 23.66
CA LEU A 365 -3.89 4.33 23.91
C LEU A 365 -2.94 3.61 24.88
N GLY A 366 -3.39 2.47 25.39
CA GLY A 366 -2.60 1.55 26.23
C GLY A 366 -2.99 0.10 25.95
N PHE A 367 -2.00 -0.80 26.02
CA PHE A 367 -2.19 -2.23 25.76
C PHE A 367 -1.43 -3.07 26.77
N LYS A 368 -1.98 -4.24 27.11
CA LYS A 368 -1.33 -5.13 28.08
C LYS A 368 0.00 -5.65 27.56
N ASN A 369 0.05 -6.01 26.27
CA ASN A 369 1.27 -6.48 25.61
C ASN A 369 1.59 -5.56 24.42
N VAL A 370 2.79 -5.01 24.38
CA VAL A 370 3.27 -4.15 23.29
C VAL A 370 4.57 -4.69 22.73
N PHE A 371 4.56 -4.91 21.41
CA PHE A 371 5.74 -5.32 20.64
C PHE A 371 6.12 -4.20 19.69
N VAL A 372 7.28 -3.60 19.88
CA VAL A 372 7.80 -2.50 19.06
C VAL A 372 8.78 -3.05 18.04
N TYR A 373 8.52 -2.86 16.75
CA TYR A 373 9.47 -3.15 15.68
C TYR A 373 10.20 -1.87 15.27
N TRP A 374 11.52 -1.85 15.45
CA TRP A 374 12.36 -0.69 15.14
C TRP A 374 13.47 -1.06 14.15
N LYS A 375 13.53 -0.36 13.02
CA LYS A 375 14.63 -0.49 12.06
C LYS A 375 15.65 0.61 12.32
N LEU A 376 16.85 0.25 12.74
CA LEU A 376 17.94 1.18 13.01
C LEU A 376 18.92 1.21 11.82
N SER A 377 19.06 2.36 11.18
CA SER A 377 20.03 2.54 10.08
C SER A 377 20.42 4.00 9.89
N ASN A 378 21.61 4.24 9.31
CA ASN A 378 22.05 5.57 8.88
C ASN A 378 21.36 6.06 7.59
N LYS A 379 20.68 5.18 6.84
CA LYS A 379 19.98 5.55 5.61
C LYS A 379 18.71 6.32 6.02
N LYS A 380 18.75 7.65 5.97
CA LYS A 380 17.51 8.45 5.95
C LYS A 380 16.66 7.94 4.79
N GLY A 381 15.38 7.61 5.03
CA GLY A 381 14.46 7.30 3.94
C GLY A 381 14.47 8.46 2.94
N GLY A 382 14.83 8.20 1.69
CA GLY A 382 14.77 9.23 0.63
C GLY A 382 13.34 9.80 0.57
N ARG A 383 13.09 11.08 0.31
CA ARG A 383 13.75 12.08 -0.55
C ARG A 383 13.16 13.44 -0.18
N SER A 384 13.81 14.53 -0.61
CA SER A 384 13.06 15.53 -1.37
C SER A 384 13.89 15.97 -2.58
N ASP A 385 13.48 15.58 -3.79
CA ASP A 385 13.86 16.27 -5.03
C ASP A 385 13.13 17.64 -5.10
N GLY A 386 13.01 18.34 -3.96
CA GLY A 386 12.19 19.52 -3.77
C GLY A 386 12.77 20.48 -2.73
N PHE A 387 12.15 21.64 -2.60
CA PHE A 387 12.59 22.69 -1.69
C PHE A 387 12.55 22.21 -0.23
N GLU A 388 13.66 22.42 0.49
CA GLU A 388 13.73 22.31 1.94
C GLU A 388 13.54 23.68 2.58
N TYR A 389 13.10 23.71 3.83
CA TYR A 389 13.04 24.94 4.60
C TYR A 389 13.53 24.69 6.02
N ALA A 390 14.06 25.75 6.63
CA ALA A 390 14.44 25.77 8.04
C ALA A 390 14.02 27.09 8.66
N PHE A 391 13.67 27.08 9.94
CA PHE A 391 13.23 28.28 10.64
C PHE A 391 13.49 28.16 12.14
N THR A 392 13.66 29.32 12.77
CA THR A 392 13.68 29.49 14.22
C THR A 392 12.47 30.29 14.65
N LEU A 393 12.01 30.06 15.88
CA LEU A 393 10.91 30.81 16.48
C LEU A 393 11.43 31.77 17.55
N ASP A 394 10.65 32.80 17.84
CA ASP A 394 10.88 33.74 18.94
C ASP A 394 11.06 32.98 20.27
N LYS A 395 12.23 33.19 20.90
CA LYS A 395 12.64 32.51 22.13
C LYS A 395 11.76 32.85 23.34
N GLU A 396 11.02 33.96 23.32
CA GLU A 396 10.19 34.34 24.48
C GLU A 396 8.85 33.62 24.55
N ASN A 397 8.23 33.35 23.39
CA ASN A 397 6.84 32.91 23.31
C ASN A 397 6.57 31.83 22.24
N ASN A 398 7.58 31.41 21.47
CA ASN A 398 7.50 30.44 20.38
C ASN A 398 6.37 30.73 19.38
N ARG A 399 6.08 32.01 19.11
CA ARG A 399 4.90 32.46 18.35
C ARG A 399 5.25 33.12 17.01
N GLY A 400 6.34 33.86 16.96
CA GLY A 400 6.83 34.53 15.74
C GLY A 400 8.00 33.79 15.11
N LEU A 401 8.19 33.97 13.80
CA LEU A 401 9.42 33.55 13.11
C LEU A 401 10.54 34.53 13.49
N ASP A 402 11.66 33.98 13.97
CA ASP A 402 12.87 34.74 14.26
C ASP A 402 13.77 34.82 13.02
N ASP A 403 14.07 33.66 12.42
CA ASP A 403 14.79 33.54 11.14
C ASP A 403 14.22 32.39 10.30
N PHE A 404 14.43 32.42 8.98
CA PHE A 404 14.01 31.34 8.08
C PHE A 404 14.87 31.27 6.81
N ILE A 405 14.99 30.07 6.25
CA ILE A 405 15.75 29.78 5.04
C ILE A 405 14.97 28.82 4.17
N ILE A 406 14.93 29.08 2.86
CA ILE A 406 14.38 28.17 1.85
C ILE A 406 15.51 27.72 0.94
N LEU A 407 15.65 26.42 0.78
CA LEU A 407 16.75 25.77 0.07
C LEU A 407 16.19 24.96 -1.10
N PRO A 408 16.79 25.04 -2.31
CA PRO A 408 16.28 24.31 -3.47
C PRO A 408 16.48 22.80 -3.39
N ASN A 409 17.46 22.33 -2.60
CA ASN A 409 17.80 20.91 -2.46
C ASN A 409 18.74 20.67 -1.27
N SER A 410 19.02 19.39 -1.02
CA SER A 410 19.91 18.93 0.05
C SER A 410 21.38 19.34 -0.09
N ASP A 411 21.87 19.64 -1.29
CA ASP A 411 23.24 20.12 -1.47
C ASP A 411 23.39 21.57 -1.02
N ALA A 412 22.38 22.41 -1.29
CA ALA A 412 22.31 23.76 -0.74
C ALA A 412 22.26 23.71 0.79
N ARG A 413 21.51 22.77 1.39
CA ARG A 413 21.51 22.54 2.85
C ARG A 413 22.91 22.29 3.39
N LYS A 414 23.68 21.39 2.77
CA LYS A 414 25.06 21.07 3.17
C LYS A 414 26.00 22.27 3.05
N ALA A 415 25.78 23.17 2.09
CA ALA A 415 26.57 24.38 1.95
C ALA A 415 26.23 25.38 3.06
N VAL A 416 24.94 25.63 3.31
CA VAL A 416 24.46 26.56 4.35
C VAL A 416 24.81 26.09 5.75
N ALA A 417 24.74 24.78 6.01
CA ALA A 417 25.15 24.18 7.29
C ALA A 417 26.63 24.41 7.65
N ARG A 418 27.48 24.81 6.69
CA ARG A 418 28.89 25.17 6.91
C ARG A 418 29.15 26.69 6.92
N GLY A 419 28.11 27.49 6.69
CA GLY A 419 28.19 28.95 6.63
C GLY A 419 27.66 29.64 7.88
N SER A 420 27.46 30.95 7.80
CA SER A 420 27.00 31.79 8.90
C SER A 420 25.56 31.53 9.37
N TYR A 421 24.79 30.73 8.63
CA TYR A 421 23.40 30.39 8.94
C TYR A 421 23.25 28.93 9.39
N SER A 422 24.34 28.30 9.83
CA SER A 422 24.34 26.92 10.32
C SER A 422 23.38 26.72 11.50
N GLU A 423 23.22 27.72 12.37
CA GLU A 423 22.33 27.67 13.53
C GLU A 423 20.86 27.40 13.15
N VAL A 424 20.35 28.04 12.09
CA VAL A 424 18.97 27.84 11.62
C VAL A 424 18.77 26.41 11.12
N ILE A 425 19.75 25.86 10.40
CA ILE A 425 19.71 24.47 9.92
C ILE A 425 19.79 23.48 11.08
N ASN A 426 20.73 23.71 12.00
CA ASN A 426 20.94 22.86 13.18
C ASN A 426 19.69 22.82 14.04
N SER A 427 18.98 23.94 14.22
CA SER A 427 17.74 23.98 15.01
C SER A 427 16.65 23.01 14.50
N VAL A 428 16.57 22.78 13.18
CA VAL A 428 15.63 21.82 12.59
C VAL A 428 16.10 20.39 12.81
N ASP A 429 17.39 20.13 12.67
CA ASP A 429 17.97 18.81 12.95
C ASP A 429 17.82 18.45 14.43
N ASP A 430 18.04 19.41 15.34
CA ASP A 430 17.85 19.28 16.79
C ASP A 430 16.39 18.95 17.14
N ARG A 431 15.43 19.65 16.51
CA ARG A 431 13.99 19.36 16.64
C ARG A 431 13.64 17.95 16.16
N SER A 432 14.20 17.52 15.03
CA SER A 432 14.00 16.16 14.49
C SER A 432 14.52 15.09 15.45
N ILE A 433 15.70 15.32 16.04
CA ILE A 433 16.28 14.42 17.05
C ILE A 433 15.34 14.28 18.24
N VAL A 434 14.89 15.41 18.79
CA VAL A 434 13.99 15.45 19.95
C VAL A 434 12.65 14.75 19.64
N GLU A 435 12.06 14.99 18.46
CA GLU A 435 10.83 14.31 18.04
C GLU A 435 11.03 12.80 17.89
N ALA A 436 12.21 12.35 17.42
CA ALA A 436 12.52 10.93 17.35
C ALA A 436 12.63 10.28 18.75
N VAL A 437 13.18 11.01 19.75
CA VAL A 437 13.17 10.59 21.17
C VAL A 437 11.73 10.47 21.67
N ASP A 438 10.89 11.48 21.42
CA ASP A 438 9.48 11.49 21.82
C ASP A 438 8.72 10.31 21.20
N VAL A 439 9.00 9.95 19.94
CA VAL A 439 8.42 8.78 19.28
C VAL A 439 8.79 7.50 20.02
N LEU A 440 10.07 7.28 20.34
CA LEU A 440 10.47 6.07 21.05
C LEU A 440 9.84 6.04 22.45
N TYR A 441 9.83 7.18 23.16
CA TYR A 441 9.18 7.32 24.46
C TYR A 441 7.69 6.96 24.39
N VAL A 442 6.95 7.48 23.40
CA VAL A 442 5.54 7.14 23.19
C VAL A 442 5.39 5.64 22.95
N ALA A 443 6.22 5.03 22.10
CA ALA A 443 6.15 3.61 21.80
C ALA A 443 6.32 2.72 23.04
N LEU A 444 7.33 3.01 23.88
CA LEU A 444 7.63 2.22 25.08
C LEU A 444 6.55 2.41 26.17
N THR A 445 6.00 3.62 26.32
CA THR A 445 4.99 3.95 27.34
C THR A 445 3.57 3.45 27.04
N ARG A 446 3.36 2.74 25.92
CA ARG A 446 2.05 2.12 25.61
C ARG A 446 1.83 0.80 26.36
N ALA A 447 2.89 0.16 26.84
CA ALA A 447 2.83 -1.14 27.50
C ALA A 447 2.30 -1.04 28.92
N GLU A 448 1.35 -1.89 29.31
CA GLU A 448 0.94 -2.01 30.71
C GLU A 448 1.77 -3.05 31.48
N GLU A 449 2.01 -4.24 30.90
CA GLU A 449 2.65 -5.37 31.60
C GLU A 449 3.78 -6.01 30.79
N ARG A 450 3.64 -6.09 29.47
CA ARG A 450 4.67 -6.67 28.60
C ARG A 450 5.14 -5.68 27.57
N LEU A 451 6.46 -5.53 27.51
CA LEU A 451 7.15 -4.66 26.58
C LEU A 451 8.25 -5.45 25.89
N ALA A 452 8.20 -5.50 24.57
CA ALA A 452 9.24 -6.10 23.75
C ALA A 452 9.73 -5.08 22.73
N LEU A 453 11.04 -4.85 22.70
CA LEU A 453 11.70 -4.04 21.68
C LEU A 453 12.46 -4.97 20.72
N PHE A 454 12.03 -5.01 19.46
CA PHE A 454 12.73 -5.70 18.38
C PHE A 454 13.50 -4.70 17.53
N VAL A 455 14.81 -4.91 17.40
CA VAL A 455 15.70 -4.03 16.66
C VAL A 455 16.26 -4.76 15.45
N ASN A 456 15.85 -4.31 14.26
CA ASN A 456 16.45 -4.72 13.01
C ASN A 456 17.54 -3.74 12.61
N TYR A 457 18.73 -4.24 12.30
CA TYR A 457 19.82 -3.43 11.79
C TYR A 457 20.65 -4.18 10.76
N ASP A 458 21.53 -3.45 10.10
CA ASP A 458 22.41 -4.00 9.09
C ASP A 458 23.85 -3.51 9.32
N LYS A 459 24.67 -4.36 9.93
CA LYS A 459 26.09 -4.05 10.14
C LYS A 459 26.97 -5.28 10.24
N LYS A 460 27.99 -5.33 9.39
CA LYS A 460 29.07 -6.30 9.51
C LYS A 460 29.84 -6.10 10.81
N GLY A 461 29.95 -7.16 11.61
CA GLY A 461 30.59 -7.12 12.93
C GLY A 461 29.64 -6.90 14.10
N GLY A 462 28.32 -6.76 13.87
CA GLY A 462 27.32 -6.77 14.93
C GLY A 462 26.93 -5.39 15.46
N TRP A 463 26.45 -5.37 16.71
CA TRP A 463 25.86 -4.20 17.37
C TRP A 463 26.89 -3.10 17.67
N GLU A 464 28.04 -3.45 18.24
CA GLU A 464 29.06 -2.48 18.68
C GLU A 464 29.60 -1.65 17.49
N PRO A 465 30.01 -2.27 16.35
CA PRO A 465 30.43 -1.50 15.18
C PRO A 465 29.30 -0.68 14.53
N LEU A 466 28.03 -1.05 14.77
CA LEU A 466 26.89 -0.27 14.29
C LEU A 466 26.86 1.03 15.06
N VAL A 467 26.76 0.95 16.40
CA VAL A 467 26.64 2.10 17.30
C VAL A 467 27.77 3.11 17.05
N ASP A 468 29.02 2.65 16.95
CA ASP A 468 30.20 3.50 16.66
C ASP A 468 30.11 4.26 15.33
N SER A 469 29.28 3.78 14.39
CA SER A 469 29.14 4.34 13.06
C SER A 469 27.89 5.21 12.87
N LEU A 470 26.97 5.22 13.82
CA LEU A 470 25.73 5.99 13.73
C LEU A 470 26.01 7.49 13.85
N LYS A 471 25.18 8.32 13.19
CA LYS A 471 25.31 9.79 13.22
C LYS A 471 23.95 10.47 13.35
N GLY A 472 23.93 11.67 13.94
CA GLY A 472 22.73 12.49 14.10
C GLY A 472 21.63 11.75 14.88
N GLU A 473 20.39 11.84 14.39
CA GLU A 473 19.22 11.15 14.97
C GLU A 473 19.45 9.64 15.20
N ALA A 474 20.08 8.95 14.24
CA ALA A 474 20.32 7.52 14.38
C ALA A 474 21.30 7.19 15.51
N ALA A 475 22.27 8.06 15.80
CA ALA A 475 23.20 7.88 16.92
C ALA A 475 22.46 7.96 18.25
N VAL A 476 21.60 8.97 18.41
CA VAL A 476 20.78 9.14 19.61
C VAL A 476 19.84 7.95 19.82
N MET A 477 19.21 7.45 18.75
CA MET A 477 18.41 6.22 18.81
C MET A 477 19.24 5.01 19.22
N GLY A 478 20.45 4.87 18.69
CA GLY A 478 21.39 3.81 19.07
C GLY A 478 21.73 3.85 20.57
N MET A 479 21.95 5.03 21.13
CA MET A 479 22.21 5.21 22.57
C MET A 479 21.02 4.80 23.43
N LEU A 480 19.80 5.24 23.08
CA LEU A 480 18.58 4.86 23.80
C LEU A 480 18.33 3.35 23.78
N ILE A 481 18.51 2.73 22.61
CA ILE A 481 18.38 1.28 22.46
C ILE A 481 19.47 0.55 23.27
N ASN A 482 20.69 1.10 23.32
CA ASN A 482 21.76 0.55 24.14
C ASN A 482 21.43 0.64 25.64
N GLY A 483 20.84 1.76 26.11
CA GLY A 483 20.31 1.89 27.46
C GLY A 483 19.25 0.83 27.78
N TYR A 484 18.34 0.56 26.82
CA TYR A 484 17.32 -0.48 26.95
C TYR A 484 17.96 -1.87 27.06
N LYS A 485 18.99 -2.16 26.25
CA LYS A 485 19.76 -3.42 26.29
C LYS A 485 20.54 -3.57 27.60
N ASN A 486 21.19 -2.51 28.08
CA ASN A 486 21.98 -2.50 29.31
C ASN A 486 21.13 -2.79 30.56
N PHE A 487 19.87 -2.36 30.59
CA PHE A 487 18.95 -2.70 31.69
C PHE A 487 18.89 -4.21 31.95
N PHE A 488 18.93 -5.04 30.90
CA PHE A 488 18.94 -6.51 31.05
C PHE A 488 20.26 -7.03 31.62
N MET A 489 21.39 -6.44 31.21
CA MET A 489 22.72 -6.80 31.71
C MET A 489 22.87 -6.45 33.19
N GLU A 490 22.32 -5.31 33.62
CA GLU A 490 22.30 -4.89 35.04
C GLU A 490 21.47 -5.82 35.94
N HIS A 491 20.58 -6.63 35.35
CA HIS A 491 19.78 -7.63 36.04
C HIS A 491 20.33 -9.07 35.85
N ASP A 492 21.62 -9.20 35.52
CA ASP A 492 22.32 -10.48 35.32
C ASP A 492 21.68 -11.38 34.23
N VAL A 493 21.00 -10.79 33.24
CA VAL A 493 20.47 -11.54 32.09
C VAL A 493 21.48 -11.50 30.95
N GLU A 494 22.20 -12.60 30.80
CA GLU A 494 23.07 -12.81 29.65
C GLU A 494 22.29 -13.27 28.39
N PRO A 495 22.76 -12.93 27.18
CA PRO A 495 22.15 -13.38 25.93
C PRO A 495 22.13 -14.91 25.86
N LYS A 496 20.94 -15.51 25.76
CA LYS A 496 20.81 -16.96 25.80
C LYS A 496 21.37 -17.67 24.56
N ASN A 497 21.57 -16.98 23.44
CA ASN A 497 22.00 -17.53 22.14
C ASN A 497 22.71 -16.46 21.26
N MET A 498 23.31 -16.88 20.13
CA MET A 498 23.89 -16.00 19.09
C MET A 498 22.90 -15.00 18.44
N ASN A 499 21.60 -15.08 18.75
CA ASN A 499 20.54 -14.23 18.17
C ASN A 499 20.16 -13.03 19.09
N GLY A 500 20.91 -12.75 20.15
CA GLY A 500 20.74 -11.54 20.97
C GLY A 500 19.41 -11.39 21.73
N VAL A 501 18.69 -12.50 21.96
CA VAL A 501 17.42 -12.50 22.70
C VAL A 501 17.66 -12.39 24.22
N LEU A 502 17.10 -11.34 24.83
CA LEU A 502 17.10 -11.11 26.28
C LEU A 502 15.67 -11.09 26.81
N THR A 503 15.43 -11.70 27.97
CA THR A 503 14.09 -11.81 28.56
C THR A 503 14.15 -11.76 30.08
N LEU A 504 13.34 -10.87 30.67
CA LEU A 504 13.15 -10.72 32.10
C LEU A 504 11.68 -10.94 32.46
N ASN A 505 11.43 -11.86 33.40
CA ASN A 505 10.09 -12.15 33.91
C ASN A 505 10.04 -11.86 35.40
N TYR A 506 9.13 -10.97 35.81
CA TYR A 506 8.91 -10.63 37.21
C TYR A 506 7.67 -11.38 37.71
N SER A 507 7.87 -12.34 38.61
CA SER A 507 6.89 -13.39 38.93
C SER A 507 6.38 -13.40 40.37
N LYS A 508 6.50 -12.31 41.15
CA LYS A 508 5.87 -12.25 42.49
C LYS A 508 4.34 -12.40 42.34
N GLY A 509 3.84 -13.63 42.51
CA GLY A 509 2.42 -14.01 42.34
C GLY A 509 2.07 -14.90 41.13
N MET A 510 3.04 -15.50 40.42
CA MET A 510 2.74 -16.55 39.41
C MET A 510 3.29 -17.91 39.86
N GLU A 511 2.39 -18.90 39.97
CA GLU A 511 2.78 -20.31 40.10
C GLU A 511 3.72 -20.69 38.95
N ASN A 512 4.79 -21.41 39.30
CA ASN A 512 5.76 -21.95 38.35
C ASN A 512 5.04 -22.83 37.33
N ILE A 513 4.93 -22.36 36.08
CA ILE A 513 4.58 -23.25 34.98
C ILE A 513 5.89 -23.82 34.45
N GLU A 514 6.16 -25.07 34.84
CA GLU A 514 7.23 -25.89 34.30
C GLU A 514 7.11 -25.96 32.78
N VAL A 515 8.23 -25.66 32.11
CA VAL A 515 8.40 -25.83 30.67
C VAL A 515 8.48 -27.33 30.39
N LEU A 516 7.34 -27.96 30.10
CA LEU A 516 7.31 -29.29 29.50
C LEU A 516 7.52 -29.15 27.99
N ALA A 517 8.72 -29.49 27.56
CA ALA A 517 9.04 -29.72 26.16
C ALA A 517 8.35 -31.01 25.71
N GLU A 518 7.40 -30.94 24.78
CA GLU A 518 6.97 -32.11 24.01
C GLU A 518 6.30 -31.72 22.69
N GLN A 519 6.23 -32.72 21.82
CA GLN A 519 6.52 -32.67 20.39
C GLN A 519 5.37 -32.19 19.50
N LYS A 520 5.76 -31.74 18.30
CA LYS A 520 4.90 -31.47 17.13
C LYS A 520 3.84 -32.56 16.92
N GLU A 521 2.57 -32.17 16.97
CA GLU A 521 1.55 -32.74 16.10
C GLU A 521 0.89 -31.62 15.30
N ILE A 522 0.97 -31.76 13.98
CA ILE A 522 0.35 -30.87 13.01
C ILE A 522 -1.14 -31.20 13.01
N LEU A 523 -1.97 -30.31 13.56
CA LEU A 523 -3.42 -30.36 13.39
C LEU A 523 -3.79 -29.71 12.05
N THR A 524 -3.73 -30.53 11.00
CA THR A 524 -4.49 -30.33 9.77
C THR A 524 -5.97 -30.62 10.02
N GLN A 525 -6.83 -29.62 9.78
CA GLN A 525 -8.20 -29.69 9.20
C GLN A 525 -9.11 -28.62 9.83
N PHE A 526 -9.28 -27.50 9.13
CA PHE A 526 -10.43 -26.60 9.36
C PHE A 526 -11.61 -27.14 8.53
N ASN A 527 -12.67 -27.57 9.22
CA ASN A 527 -13.91 -28.04 8.62
C ASN A 527 -14.88 -26.85 8.47
N LEU A 528 -15.32 -26.57 7.25
CA LEU A 528 -16.12 -25.40 6.85
C LEU A 528 -17.65 -25.62 6.92
N THR A 529 -18.15 -26.55 7.73
CA THR A 529 -19.55 -27.00 7.65
C THR A 529 -20.55 -26.40 8.64
N ASN A 530 -20.21 -25.34 9.39
CA ASN A 530 -21.11 -24.81 10.44
C ASN A 530 -21.68 -23.40 10.16
N PHE A 531 -21.96 -23.06 8.91
CA PHE A 531 -22.80 -21.91 8.58
C PHE A 531 -23.85 -22.26 7.54
N THR A 532 -24.77 -23.13 7.94
CA THR A 532 -26.11 -23.17 7.34
C THR A 532 -27.10 -23.47 8.44
N ASP A 533 -27.84 -22.46 8.89
CA ASP A 533 -29.21 -22.70 9.31
C ASP A 533 -30.10 -21.54 8.86
N LYS A 534 -31.26 -21.94 8.35
CA LYS A 534 -32.15 -21.22 7.43
C LYS A 534 -33.15 -20.31 8.15
N SER A 535 -33.51 -19.20 7.49
CA SER A 535 -34.88 -18.65 7.28
C SER A 535 -34.74 -17.17 6.91
N GLU A 536 -35.25 -16.59 5.82
CA GLU A 536 -36.48 -16.83 5.06
C GLU A 536 -36.22 -16.66 3.56
N VAL A 537 -36.76 -17.58 2.75
CA VAL A 537 -36.70 -17.53 1.29
C VAL A 537 -37.85 -16.64 0.80
N VAL A 538 -37.51 -15.52 0.19
CA VAL A 538 -38.42 -14.81 -0.72
C VAL A 538 -38.24 -15.46 -2.09
N GLU A 539 -39.28 -16.12 -2.59
CA GLU A 539 -39.31 -16.63 -3.96
C GLU A 539 -39.24 -15.46 -4.94
N PHE A 540 -38.19 -15.42 -5.75
CA PHE A 540 -38.12 -14.57 -6.94
C PHE A 540 -38.07 -15.46 -8.18
N GLU A 541 -38.91 -15.10 -9.15
CA GLU A 541 -39.12 -15.83 -10.40
C GLU A 541 -37.80 -16.07 -11.17
N GLU A 542 -37.57 -17.33 -11.52
CA GLU A 542 -36.55 -17.75 -12.46
C GLU A 542 -36.80 -17.12 -13.83
N ASN A 543 -35.84 -16.33 -14.34
CA ASN A 543 -35.23 -16.52 -15.66
C ASN A 543 -34.24 -15.39 -16.03
N LYS A 544 -32.94 -15.70 -15.98
CA LYS A 544 -32.02 -15.62 -17.12
C LYS A 544 -30.70 -16.30 -16.74
N THR A 545 -30.25 -17.18 -17.61
CA THR A 545 -29.02 -17.99 -17.53
C THR A 545 -27.81 -17.14 -17.12
N ILE A 546 -27.25 -17.41 -15.95
CA ILE A 546 -25.90 -16.99 -15.57
C ILE A 546 -24.94 -17.92 -16.29
N GLU A 547 -24.22 -17.41 -17.29
CA GLU A 547 -23.20 -18.18 -18.01
C GLU A 547 -21.95 -18.38 -17.14
N ASN A 548 -21.47 -19.62 -17.07
CA ASN A 548 -20.34 -20.04 -16.25
C ASN A 548 -19.00 -19.70 -16.94
N MET A 549 -18.47 -18.52 -16.67
CA MET A 549 -17.24 -17.97 -17.27
C MET A 549 -15.97 -18.81 -17.01
N LYS A 550 -15.97 -19.70 -16.02
CA LYS A 550 -14.81 -20.56 -15.73
C LYS A 550 -14.55 -21.60 -16.82
N LYS A 551 -15.61 -22.02 -17.54
CA LYS A 551 -15.50 -22.94 -18.68
C LYS A 551 -15.00 -22.21 -19.93
N ILE A 552 -15.40 -20.96 -20.11
CA ILE A 552 -14.97 -20.06 -21.19
C ILE A 552 -13.47 -19.73 -21.03
N TYR A 553 -12.99 -19.45 -19.81
CA TYR A 553 -11.59 -19.08 -19.55
C TYR A 553 -10.55 -20.16 -19.91
N LEU A 554 -10.92 -21.45 -19.82
CA LEU A 554 -10.03 -22.55 -20.21
C LEU A 554 -9.97 -22.73 -21.74
N GLU A 555 -11.06 -22.45 -22.44
CA GLU A 555 -11.11 -22.44 -23.91
C GLU A 555 -10.38 -21.21 -24.47
N ASP A 556 -10.49 -20.04 -23.82
CA ASP A 556 -9.81 -18.80 -24.20
C ASP A 556 -8.29 -18.84 -24.03
N LYS A 557 -7.76 -19.54 -23.01
CA LYS A 557 -6.30 -19.67 -22.83
C LYS A 557 -5.64 -20.44 -23.99
N HIS A 558 -6.31 -21.46 -24.52
CA HIS A 558 -5.83 -22.18 -25.69
C HIS A 558 -5.81 -21.29 -26.94
N GLN A 559 -6.89 -20.53 -27.15
CA GLN A 559 -6.94 -19.55 -28.23
C GLN A 559 -5.86 -18.46 -28.08
N LEU A 560 -5.57 -18.03 -26.84
CA LEU A 560 -4.54 -17.05 -26.55
C LEU A 560 -3.13 -17.55 -26.89
N TYR A 561 -2.78 -18.80 -26.57
CA TYR A 561 -1.50 -19.38 -26.99
C TYR A 561 -1.38 -19.49 -28.50
N GLY A 562 -2.46 -19.86 -29.18
CA GLY A 562 -2.55 -19.81 -30.63
C GLY A 562 -2.26 -18.41 -31.19
N ASN A 563 -2.93 -17.38 -30.67
CA ASN A 563 -2.74 -15.99 -31.08
C ASN A 563 -1.30 -15.50 -30.88
N VAL A 564 -0.66 -15.89 -29.77
CA VAL A 564 0.74 -15.57 -29.50
C VAL A 564 1.66 -16.21 -30.53
N ALA A 565 1.40 -17.46 -30.92
CA ALA A 565 2.19 -18.15 -31.94
C ALA A 565 2.02 -17.55 -33.35
N HIS A 566 0.80 -17.22 -33.77
CA HIS A 566 0.57 -16.51 -35.04
C HIS A 566 1.31 -15.16 -35.03
N PHE A 567 1.17 -14.39 -33.95
CA PHE A 567 1.84 -13.09 -33.81
C PHE A 567 3.37 -13.22 -33.83
N TYR A 568 3.93 -14.25 -33.21
CA TYR A 568 5.36 -14.53 -33.27
C TYR A 568 5.81 -14.81 -34.71
N LEU A 569 5.12 -15.71 -35.40
CA LEU A 569 5.46 -16.12 -36.77
C LEU A 569 5.27 -15.01 -37.79
N ALA A 570 4.36 -14.06 -37.54
CA ALA A 570 4.15 -12.89 -38.38
C ALA A 570 5.43 -12.05 -38.58
N TYR A 571 6.36 -12.07 -37.62
CA TYR A 571 7.63 -11.34 -37.69
C TYR A 571 8.79 -12.18 -38.24
N VAL A 572 8.58 -13.45 -38.58
CA VAL A 572 9.64 -14.35 -39.04
C VAL A 572 9.50 -14.62 -40.53
N LYS A 573 10.54 -14.27 -41.31
CA LYS A 573 10.56 -14.53 -42.76
C LYS A 573 11.47 -15.70 -43.11
N HIS A 574 12.71 -15.70 -42.65
CA HIS A 574 13.68 -16.75 -42.94
C HIS A 574 14.22 -17.43 -41.66
N GLY A 575 13.79 -16.98 -40.48
CA GLY A 575 14.19 -17.60 -39.22
C GLY A 575 15.64 -17.28 -38.83
N THR A 576 16.13 -16.09 -39.23
CA THR A 576 17.45 -15.62 -38.79
C THR A 576 17.42 -15.29 -37.30
N SER A 577 18.56 -15.37 -36.61
CA SER A 577 18.61 -15.09 -35.17
C SER A 577 18.08 -13.69 -34.82
N GLU A 578 18.33 -12.71 -35.69
CA GLU A 578 17.83 -11.34 -35.53
C GLU A 578 16.30 -11.26 -35.64
N GLU A 579 15.68 -11.96 -36.60
CA GLU A 579 14.22 -12.04 -36.74
C GLU A 579 13.57 -12.73 -35.54
N LEU A 580 14.17 -13.80 -35.03
CA LEU A 580 13.64 -14.55 -33.89
C LEU A 580 13.68 -13.74 -32.59
N ASP A 581 14.77 -13.03 -32.34
CA ASP A 581 14.88 -12.14 -31.18
C ASP A 581 13.94 -10.94 -31.30
N PHE A 582 13.78 -10.39 -32.50
CA PHE A 582 12.83 -9.31 -32.74
C PHE A 582 11.39 -9.79 -32.54
N ALA A 583 11.00 -10.94 -33.09
CA ALA A 583 9.68 -11.54 -32.90
C ALA A 583 9.36 -11.77 -31.42
N TYR A 584 10.32 -12.28 -30.64
CA TYR A 584 10.11 -12.47 -29.21
C TYR A 584 9.97 -11.15 -28.44
N LYS A 585 10.74 -10.11 -28.80
CA LYS A 585 10.57 -8.77 -28.21
C LYS A 585 9.18 -8.21 -28.50
N MET A 586 8.67 -8.40 -29.73
CA MET A 586 7.31 -7.99 -30.09
C MET A 586 6.26 -8.76 -29.27
N VAL A 587 6.43 -10.07 -29.09
CA VAL A 587 5.55 -10.87 -28.23
C VAL A 587 5.57 -10.38 -26.77
N LEU A 588 6.75 -10.10 -26.20
CA LEU A 588 6.85 -9.56 -24.84
C LEU A 588 6.17 -8.19 -24.71
N GLN A 589 6.29 -7.33 -25.70
CA GLN A 589 5.61 -6.03 -25.72
C GLN A 589 4.08 -6.17 -25.81
N MET A 590 3.58 -7.12 -26.59
CA MET A 590 2.15 -7.28 -26.86
C MET A 590 1.42 -8.14 -25.82
N TYR A 591 2.06 -9.19 -25.33
CA TYR A 591 1.44 -10.23 -24.48
C TYR A 591 2.10 -10.37 -23.09
N GLY A 592 3.16 -9.61 -22.80
CA GLY A 592 3.89 -9.68 -21.52
C GLY A 592 3.08 -9.33 -20.27
N SER A 593 1.96 -8.63 -20.43
CA SER A 593 1.01 -8.34 -19.35
C SER A 593 -0.13 -9.37 -19.23
N LEU A 594 -0.29 -10.23 -20.23
CA LEU A 594 -1.41 -11.18 -20.33
C LEU A 594 -0.99 -12.60 -19.92
N LEU A 595 0.26 -12.95 -20.14
CA LEU A 595 0.82 -14.27 -19.85
C LEU A 595 2.07 -14.15 -18.99
N THR A 596 2.29 -15.14 -18.14
CA THR A 596 3.51 -15.22 -17.34
C THR A 596 4.73 -15.42 -18.24
N ASN A 597 5.92 -15.07 -17.74
CA ASN A 597 7.16 -15.23 -18.49
C ASN A 597 7.43 -16.70 -18.87
N ASP A 598 6.96 -17.66 -18.05
CA ASP A 598 7.15 -19.08 -18.33
C ASP A 598 6.17 -19.59 -19.41
N GLU A 599 4.91 -19.12 -19.40
CA GLU A 599 3.94 -19.39 -20.48
C GLU A 599 4.41 -18.80 -21.81
N LEU A 600 4.97 -17.58 -21.83
CA LEU A 600 5.50 -16.96 -23.06
C LEU A 600 6.75 -17.67 -23.59
N LYS A 601 7.63 -18.14 -22.70
CA LYS A 601 8.78 -18.96 -23.09
C LYS A 601 8.34 -20.29 -23.69
N LEU A 602 7.28 -20.90 -23.16
CA LEU A 602 6.71 -22.14 -23.70
C LEU A 602 6.30 -21.94 -25.17
N VAL A 603 5.47 -20.94 -25.45
CA VAL A 603 5.01 -20.65 -26.82
C VAL A 603 6.18 -20.28 -27.75
N LYS A 604 7.16 -19.49 -27.25
CA LYS A 604 8.39 -19.20 -28.01
C LYS A 604 9.11 -20.48 -28.42
N ASN A 605 9.32 -21.40 -27.48
CA ASN A 605 10.04 -22.65 -27.72
C ASN A 605 9.29 -23.53 -28.73
N SER A 606 7.95 -23.56 -28.66
CA SER A 606 7.10 -24.20 -29.65
C SER A 606 7.29 -23.62 -31.06
N CYS A 607 7.24 -22.30 -31.22
CA CYS A 607 7.50 -21.64 -32.51
C CYS A 607 8.91 -21.93 -33.03
N LEU A 608 9.93 -21.93 -32.16
CA LEU A 608 11.31 -22.27 -32.55
C LEU A 608 11.44 -23.71 -33.03
N ALA A 609 10.79 -24.66 -32.34
CA ALA A 609 10.74 -26.06 -32.76
C ALA A 609 10.04 -26.21 -34.12
N PHE A 610 8.90 -25.52 -34.31
CA PHE A 610 8.16 -25.50 -35.57
C PHE A 610 9.01 -24.99 -36.75
N ILE A 611 9.69 -23.85 -36.59
CA ILE A 611 10.57 -23.27 -37.64
C ILE A 611 11.71 -24.24 -37.98
N LYS A 612 12.30 -24.88 -36.97
CA LYS A 612 13.38 -25.85 -37.16
C LYS A 612 12.93 -27.09 -37.94
N ASN A 613 11.69 -27.54 -37.72
CA ASN A 613 11.13 -28.73 -38.35
C ASN A 613 10.60 -28.44 -39.77
N ASN A 614 10.25 -27.19 -40.08
CA ASN A 614 9.66 -26.78 -41.37
C ASN A 614 10.60 -25.87 -42.18
N LYS A 615 11.87 -26.28 -42.36
CA LYS A 615 12.90 -25.46 -43.02
C LYS A 615 12.53 -25.05 -44.44
N ASP A 616 11.72 -25.83 -45.13
CA ASP A 616 11.31 -25.56 -46.50
C ASP A 616 10.40 -24.32 -46.61
N ILE A 617 9.60 -24.03 -45.57
CA ILE A 617 8.72 -22.84 -45.47
C ILE A 617 9.52 -21.56 -45.19
N PHE A 618 10.66 -21.68 -44.53
CA PHE A 618 11.52 -20.53 -44.17
C PHE A 618 12.76 -20.43 -45.07
N SER A 619 12.83 -21.26 -46.10
CA SER A 619 13.98 -21.35 -47.00
C SER A 619 14.16 -20.07 -47.84
N PRO A 620 15.41 -19.62 -48.09
CA PRO A 620 15.69 -18.47 -48.96
C PRO A 620 15.28 -18.64 -50.43
N ILE A 621 14.84 -19.84 -50.84
CA ILE A 621 14.28 -20.07 -52.19
C ILE A 621 13.01 -19.22 -52.45
N TRP A 622 12.35 -18.80 -51.37
CA TRP A 622 11.23 -17.85 -51.38
C TRP A 622 11.81 -16.44 -51.31
N ASP A 623 12.09 -15.85 -52.48
CA ASP A 623 12.69 -14.53 -52.57
C ASP A 623 11.77 -13.39 -52.09
N THR A 624 10.46 -13.63 -52.05
CA THR A 624 9.47 -12.67 -51.54
C THR A 624 8.51 -13.34 -50.57
N VAL A 625 8.47 -12.84 -49.33
CA VAL A 625 7.62 -13.37 -48.25
C VAL A 625 6.74 -12.26 -47.68
N PHE A 626 5.43 -12.51 -47.67
CA PHE A 626 4.43 -11.68 -47.01
C PHE A 626 3.80 -12.47 -45.88
N ASN A 627 3.98 -12.00 -44.65
CA ASN A 627 3.22 -12.49 -43.50
C ASN A 627 2.01 -11.56 -43.27
N GLU A 628 0.91 -12.12 -42.76
CA GLU A 628 -0.31 -11.38 -42.39
C GLU A 628 -0.88 -10.52 -43.53
N LYS A 629 -0.90 -11.08 -44.74
CA LYS A 629 -1.26 -10.35 -45.95
C LYS A 629 -2.78 -10.28 -46.10
N VAL A 630 -3.30 -9.06 -45.99
CA VAL A 630 -4.72 -8.77 -46.29
C VAL A 630 -4.96 -8.70 -47.81
N VAL A 631 -6.00 -9.38 -48.26
CA VAL A 631 -6.54 -9.36 -49.63
C VAL A 631 -8.06 -9.17 -49.60
N PHE A 632 -8.63 -8.64 -50.67
CA PHE A 632 -10.06 -8.37 -50.77
C PHE A 632 -10.66 -9.11 -51.96
N ASP A 633 -11.78 -9.81 -51.76
CA ASP A 633 -12.59 -10.41 -52.84
C ASP A 633 -14.07 -10.12 -52.57
N GLU A 634 -14.80 -9.67 -53.59
CA GLU A 634 -16.24 -9.38 -53.53
C GLU A 634 -16.70 -8.51 -52.33
N GLY A 635 -15.86 -7.56 -51.90
CA GLY A 635 -16.16 -6.67 -50.78
C GLY A 635 -15.94 -7.27 -49.39
N ARG A 636 -15.39 -8.49 -49.31
CA ARG A 636 -14.94 -9.13 -48.06
C ARG A 636 -13.42 -9.10 -47.95
N GLU A 637 -12.95 -8.94 -46.71
CA GLU A 637 -11.53 -8.96 -46.36
C GLU A 637 -11.11 -10.39 -45.97
N TYR A 638 -9.99 -10.86 -46.51
CA TYR A 638 -9.37 -12.13 -46.19
C TYR A 638 -7.92 -11.89 -45.77
N ARG A 639 -7.48 -12.56 -44.71
CA ARG A 639 -6.14 -12.38 -44.15
C ARG A 639 -5.37 -13.68 -44.25
N ILE A 640 -4.31 -13.66 -45.05
CA ILE A 640 -3.44 -14.81 -45.30
C ILE A 640 -2.28 -14.76 -44.29
N ASP A 641 -2.13 -15.79 -43.47
CA ASP A 641 -1.04 -15.90 -42.48
C ASP A 641 0.33 -15.76 -43.13
N ARG A 642 0.58 -16.54 -44.20
CA ARG A 642 1.83 -16.47 -44.94
C ARG A 642 1.66 -16.76 -46.43
N MET A 643 2.21 -15.87 -47.25
CA MET A 643 2.29 -16.01 -48.71
C MET A 643 3.74 -15.85 -49.16
N MET A 644 4.26 -16.85 -49.84
CA MET A 644 5.64 -16.94 -50.29
C MET A 644 5.68 -17.03 -51.82
N ILE A 645 6.59 -16.30 -52.45
CA ILE A 645 6.73 -16.28 -53.90
C ILE A 645 8.18 -16.62 -54.24
N SER A 646 8.33 -17.57 -55.16
CA SER A 646 9.60 -17.84 -55.85
C SER A 646 9.48 -17.32 -57.28
N HIS A 647 10.12 -16.19 -57.58
CA HIS A 647 10.11 -15.61 -58.91
C HIS A 647 10.86 -16.47 -59.93
N VAL A 648 11.88 -17.21 -59.47
CA VAL A 648 12.67 -18.14 -60.30
C VAL A 648 11.84 -19.35 -60.73
N ASN A 649 11.16 -20.00 -59.78
CA ASN A 649 10.34 -21.19 -60.04
C ASN A 649 8.93 -20.83 -60.54
N LYS A 650 8.57 -19.54 -60.53
CA LYS A 650 7.23 -19.02 -60.81
C LYS A 650 6.16 -19.72 -59.98
N GLU A 651 6.41 -19.83 -58.69
CA GLU A 651 5.54 -20.52 -57.73
C GLU A 651 5.13 -19.58 -56.60
N ILE A 652 3.86 -19.64 -56.19
CA ILE A 652 3.31 -18.99 -55.02
C ILE A 652 2.82 -20.08 -54.08
N MET A 653 3.31 -20.07 -52.85
CA MET A 653 2.90 -20.99 -51.78
C MET A 653 2.20 -20.20 -50.68
N ILE A 654 0.99 -20.62 -50.33
CA ILE A 654 0.20 -20.04 -49.24
C ILE A 654 0.20 -21.02 -48.08
N ILE A 655 0.57 -20.57 -46.90
CA ILE A 655 0.55 -21.37 -45.67
C ILE A 655 -0.38 -20.70 -44.68
N ASP A 656 -1.31 -21.50 -44.15
CA ASP A 656 -2.18 -21.13 -43.03
C ASP A 656 -1.71 -21.90 -41.78
N TYR A 657 -1.44 -21.18 -40.69
CA TYR A 657 -0.95 -21.80 -39.48
C TYR A 657 -2.12 -22.32 -38.64
N LYS A 658 -2.00 -23.54 -38.12
CA LYS A 658 -3.04 -24.14 -37.26
C LYS A 658 -2.48 -24.40 -35.86
N THR A 659 -3.22 -24.00 -34.83
CA THR A 659 -2.84 -24.15 -33.41
C THR A 659 -3.90 -24.97 -32.67
N GLY A 660 -4.14 -26.22 -33.10
CA GLY A 660 -5.17 -27.11 -32.51
C GLY A 660 -5.56 -28.30 -33.41
N GLN A 661 -6.61 -29.04 -33.03
CA GLN A 661 -7.04 -30.32 -33.66
C GLN A 661 -8.21 -30.24 -34.67
N ILE A 662 -8.64 -29.04 -35.11
CA ILE A 662 -9.79 -28.93 -36.04
C ILE A 662 -9.33 -28.39 -37.40
N ASP A 663 -9.39 -29.25 -38.41
CA ASP A 663 -9.07 -28.94 -39.80
C ASP A 663 -10.35 -28.46 -40.54
N ASP A 664 -10.34 -27.22 -41.04
CA ASP A 664 -11.36 -26.72 -41.96
C ASP A 664 -10.71 -26.52 -43.33
N ASP A 665 -10.78 -27.55 -44.18
CA ASP A 665 -10.06 -27.66 -45.46
C ASP A 665 -10.37 -26.54 -46.46
N LYS A 666 -11.45 -25.77 -46.26
CA LYS A 666 -11.98 -24.80 -47.25
C LYS A 666 -11.26 -23.44 -47.28
N GLN A 667 -10.53 -23.08 -46.24
CA GLN A 667 -9.97 -21.72 -46.11
C GLN A 667 -8.81 -21.49 -47.08
N VAL A 668 -7.85 -22.42 -47.15
CA VAL A 668 -6.70 -22.31 -48.06
C VAL A 668 -7.13 -22.40 -49.52
N GLU A 669 -8.13 -23.23 -49.85
CA GLU A 669 -8.70 -23.28 -51.20
C GLU A 669 -9.23 -21.91 -51.64
N THR A 670 -9.95 -21.23 -50.74
CA THR A 670 -10.45 -19.86 -50.98
C THR A 670 -9.29 -18.88 -51.25
N TYR A 671 -8.21 -18.96 -50.48
CA TYR A 671 -7.03 -18.12 -50.71
C TYR A 671 -6.37 -18.40 -52.05
N ILE A 672 -6.22 -19.68 -52.43
CA ILE A 672 -5.67 -20.08 -53.73
C ILE A 672 -6.52 -19.50 -54.86
N GLU A 673 -7.85 -19.58 -54.77
CA GLU A 673 -8.76 -19.03 -55.77
C GLU A 673 -8.61 -17.51 -55.91
N ILE A 674 -8.63 -16.77 -54.79
CA ILE A 674 -8.50 -15.31 -54.77
C ILE A 674 -7.19 -14.87 -55.41
N ILE A 675 -6.07 -15.48 -55.01
CA ILE A 675 -4.74 -15.14 -55.56
C ILE A 675 -4.63 -15.56 -57.03
N SER A 676 -5.20 -16.70 -57.41
CA SER A 676 -5.22 -17.17 -58.81
C SER A 676 -6.06 -16.30 -59.74
N LYS A 677 -7.05 -15.56 -59.23
CA LYS A 677 -7.80 -14.55 -59.99
C LYS A 677 -6.97 -13.29 -60.30
N ASN A 678 -5.89 -13.03 -59.56
CA ASN A 678 -5.10 -11.82 -59.73
C ASN A 678 -4.49 -11.72 -61.15
N ARG A 679 -4.69 -10.57 -61.80
CA ARG A 679 -4.28 -10.33 -63.19
C ARG A 679 -2.78 -10.58 -63.41
N LEU A 680 -1.93 -10.17 -62.46
CA LEU A 680 -0.48 -10.30 -62.57
C LEU A 680 -0.01 -11.75 -62.44
N VAL A 681 -0.66 -12.53 -61.57
CA VAL A 681 -0.40 -13.97 -61.37
C VAL A 681 -0.67 -14.74 -62.66
N ARG A 682 -1.83 -14.48 -63.30
CA ARG A 682 -2.22 -15.10 -64.58
C ARG A 682 -1.31 -14.68 -65.74
N GLN A 683 -1.03 -13.38 -65.88
CA GLN A 683 -0.21 -12.87 -66.98
C GLN A 683 1.23 -13.39 -66.93
N LYS A 684 1.81 -13.49 -65.73
CA LYS A 684 3.18 -13.98 -65.55
C LYS A 684 3.29 -15.51 -65.44
N LYS A 685 2.16 -16.22 -65.45
CA LYS A 685 2.03 -17.69 -65.37
C LYS A 685 2.63 -18.27 -64.08
N TYR A 686 2.25 -17.73 -62.93
CA TYR A 686 2.60 -18.32 -61.63
C TYR A 686 1.68 -19.49 -61.30
N THR A 687 2.25 -20.56 -60.74
CA THR A 687 1.50 -21.66 -60.14
C THR A 687 1.22 -21.32 -58.67
N VAL A 688 -0.04 -21.37 -58.25
CA VAL A 688 -0.45 -21.10 -56.85
C VAL A 688 -0.78 -22.43 -56.18
N LYS A 689 -0.15 -22.68 -55.03
CA LYS A 689 -0.41 -23.83 -54.15
C LYS A 689 -0.68 -23.31 -52.74
N GLY A 690 -1.32 -24.14 -51.92
CA GLY A 690 -1.46 -23.85 -50.51
C GLY A 690 -1.48 -25.12 -49.68
N ASP A 691 -1.07 -24.99 -48.43
CA ASP A 691 -0.98 -26.07 -47.46
C ASP A 691 -1.21 -25.54 -46.04
N TYR A 692 -1.46 -26.45 -45.10
CA TYR A 692 -1.62 -26.14 -43.68
C TYR A 692 -0.35 -26.50 -42.92
N ALA A 693 0.00 -25.73 -41.89
CA ALA A 693 1.14 -26.04 -41.04
C ALA A 693 0.79 -25.90 -39.56
N SER A 694 0.85 -27.02 -38.83
CA SER A 694 0.45 -27.06 -37.42
C SER A 694 1.59 -26.68 -36.49
N VAL A 695 1.30 -25.78 -35.54
CA VAL A 695 2.20 -25.34 -34.48
C VAL A 695 1.69 -25.87 -33.14
N ASP A 696 2.48 -26.75 -32.51
CA ASP A 696 2.12 -27.35 -31.23
C ASP A 696 2.50 -26.42 -30.07
N VAL A 697 1.51 -25.78 -29.48
CA VAL A 697 1.66 -24.75 -28.42
C VAL A 697 1.19 -25.23 -27.05
N TYR A 698 1.06 -26.56 -26.87
CA TYR A 698 0.48 -27.19 -25.68
C TYR A 698 1.43 -28.17 -24.99
#